data_AF-A0A6I1Z1P4-F1
#
_entry.id   AF-A0A6I1Z1P4-F1
#
_cell.length_a   1.000
_cell.length_b   1.000
_cell.length_c   1.000
_cell.angle_alpha   90.00
_cell.angle_beta   90.00
_cell.angle_gamma   90.00
#
_symmetry.space_group_name_H-M   'P 1'
#
loop_
_entity.id
_entity.type
_entity.pdbx_description
1 polymer ?
#
loop_
_entity_poly.entity_id
_entity_poly.type
_entity_poly.pdbx_seq_one_letter_code
_entity_poly.pdbx_strand_id
1 'polypeptide(L)'
;MLLVAAACEVALDLVAWQCVGVRSCAHRHSWLAFLARQASTGPGGHDTWWSLPGRRLALAALVPTALSVLLWYLSRRTWSAYESHRPLSHEPEPDTDGTALTRPGFWYGRRLVARLRAAHTAAALLTVAAAVAAPAVRFDHRPGGPAALDVLGLLLSAALVSWAATAVGVVCRRGRSENRLDQGLDRHLVRLLPLGALALLLLTVVYAGWARPGWRSTGRLPGDPAFGALMLAQGLLVVALAVVAGSLHRRSPDPGAGMRGLGGPAVALLACALGGVMSGGVAQRVADWLDGTGAVLPGPPVLLTWQASTIPPVLAVLLLLATRLGLGTARLARAERDRVRHEHPGEPEDPGRTRAIAHVRAMATLTDRAPLVIAVLTVTTLLLGAVALAGALATGKTPDGAARRTYDAVQAVAETSQALGSWLVGLGFVLFVTWGRHAYKDASARRTIGILWDVGTFWPRAAHPFAPPCYAERAVPDLTWRMATWTERTGGRLVLSGHSQGSVLAAAAAWQLPPSVCGRIALLTYGSPLERLYGRWFPAHFGPPALAALHRDVACWGNLYRSTDPIGGPVRVPDDTTPEVDHGPLRDPLAYGRTPAHPLPAPILGHSDYQADPVFARERARLLDRLRPELPGPRPEHTEHRADAG
;
A
#
# COMPACT_ATOMS: atom_id res chain seq x y z
N MET A 1 -13.64 0.96 1.14
CA MET A 1 -14.89 1.57 1.62
C MET A 1 -14.92 3.07 1.35
N LEU A 2 -13.90 3.83 1.75
CA LEU A 2 -13.80 5.27 1.48
C LEU A 2 -14.08 5.65 0.02
N LEU A 3 -13.50 4.93 -0.95
CA LEU A 3 -13.76 5.17 -2.37
C LEU A 3 -15.25 4.99 -2.77
N VAL A 4 -15.93 3.99 -2.21
CA VAL A 4 -17.36 3.75 -2.46
C VAL A 4 -18.20 4.82 -1.76
N ALA A 5 -17.84 5.19 -0.53
CA ALA A 5 -18.47 6.30 0.19
C ALA A 5 -18.32 7.63 -0.56
N ALA A 6 -17.17 7.90 -1.17
CA ALA A 6 -16.94 9.06 -2.03
C ALA A 6 -17.80 9.03 -3.29
N ALA A 7 -17.97 7.85 -3.91
CA ALA A 7 -18.88 7.70 -5.03
C ALA A 7 -20.35 7.88 -4.61
N CYS A 8 -20.74 7.47 -3.41
CA CYS A 8 -22.05 7.79 -2.83
C CYS A 8 -22.21 9.29 -2.59
N GLU A 9 -21.22 9.94 -1.99
CA GLU A 9 -21.21 11.39 -1.77
C GLU A 9 -21.43 12.16 -3.07
N VAL A 10 -20.67 11.81 -4.12
CA VAL A 10 -20.79 12.45 -5.43
C VAL A 10 -22.14 12.16 -6.10
N ALA A 11 -22.51 10.88 -6.23
CA ALA A 11 -23.68 10.50 -7.04
C ALA A 11 -25.00 10.71 -6.29
N LEU A 12 -25.07 10.30 -5.02
CA LEU A 12 -26.29 10.32 -4.23
C LEU A 12 -26.51 11.69 -3.58
N ASP A 13 -25.51 12.25 -2.90
CA ASP A 13 -25.67 13.54 -2.22
C ASP A 13 -25.60 14.71 -3.21
N LEU A 14 -24.45 14.97 -3.82
CA LEU A 14 -24.25 16.17 -4.63
C LEU A 14 -25.14 16.21 -5.88
N VAL A 15 -25.17 15.11 -6.65
CA VAL A 15 -25.94 15.07 -7.92
C VAL A 15 -27.43 14.84 -7.64
N ALA A 16 -27.81 13.70 -7.07
CA ALA A 16 -29.21 13.28 -7.01
C ALA A 16 -30.04 13.97 -5.92
N TRP A 17 -29.43 14.35 -4.79
CA TRP A 17 -30.12 14.98 -3.67
C TRP A 17 -30.05 16.51 -3.71
N GLN A 18 -28.85 17.08 -3.81
CA GLN A 18 -28.63 18.52 -3.77
C GLN A 18 -28.94 19.18 -5.12
N CYS A 19 -28.18 18.89 -6.19
CA CYS A 19 -28.33 19.61 -7.45
C CYS A 19 -29.70 19.40 -8.11
N VAL A 20 -30.17 18.15 -8.21
CA VAL A 20 -31.52 17.88 -8.74
C VAL A 20 -32.63 18.41 -7.82
N GLY A 21 -32.36 18.51 -6.51
CA GLY A 21 -33.26 19.13 -5.54
C GLY A 21 -33.45 20.64 -5.74
N VAL A 22 -32.46 21.31 -6.35
CA VAL A 22 -32.45 22.75 -6.56
C VAL A 22 -32.68 23.08 -8.04
N ARG A 23 -33.81 23.74 -8.33
CA ARG A 23 -34.24 24.06 -9.71
C ARG A 23 -33.17 24.77 -10.54
N SER A 24 -32.49 25.77 -9.98
CA SER A 24 -31.45 26.53 -10.70
C SER A 24 -30.25 25.66 -11.08
N CYS A 25 -29.84 24.73 -10.21
CA CYS A 25 -28.76 23.78 -10.52
C CYS A 25 -29.20 22.79 -11.59
N ALA A 26 -30.38 22.17 -11.43
CA ALA A 26 -30.89 21.20 -12.39
C ALA A 26 -31.14 21.80 -13.79
N HIS A 27 -31.59 23.06 -13.88
CA HIS A 27 -31.78 23.75 -15.17
C HIS A 27 -30.46 24.04 -15.90
N ARG A 28 -29.37 24.27 -15.17
CA ARG A 28 -28.04 24.47 -15.78
C ARG A 28 -27.52 23.18 -16.43
N HIS A 29 -27.90 22.03 -15.90
CA HIS A 29 -27.45 20.72 -16.34
C HIS A 29 -28.58 19.98 -17.05
N SER A 30 -28.78 20.24 -18.34
CA SER A 30 -29.92 19.73 -19.12
C SER A 30 -30.12 18.21 -19.05
N TRP A 31 -29.04 17.44 -18.90
CA TRP A 31 -29.07 15.98 -18.72
C TRP A 31 -29.71 15.53 -17.40
N LEU A 32 -29.89 16.42 -16.42
CA LEU A 32 -30.61 16.18 -15.15
C LEU A 32 -32.08 16.60 -15.19
N ALA A 33 -32.54 17.26 -16.25
CA ALA A 33 -33.88 17.85 -16.31
C ALA A 33 -35.02 16.84 -16.14
N PHE A 34 -34.84 15.60 -16.58
CA PHE A 34 -35.84 14.53 -16.44
C PHE A 34 -36.02 14.05 -14.98
N LEU A 35 -34.99 14.25 -14.15
CA LEU A 35 -35.01 13.97 -12.71
C LEU A 35 -35.57 15.15 -11.92
N ALA A 36 -35.43 16.37 -12.43
CA ALA A 36 -35.90 17.59 -11.77
C ALA A 36 -37.43 17.66 -11.75
N ARG A 37 -37.99 18.37 -10.75
CA ARG A 37 -39.42 18.73 -10.79
C ARG A 37 -39.61 19.81 -11.85
N GLN A 38 -40.49 19.55 -12.83
CA GLN A 38 -40.90 20.55 -13.80
C GLN A 38 -41.92 21.50 -13.16
N ALA A 39 -41.71 22.80 -13.35
CA ALA A 39 -42.70 23.82 -12.97
C ALA A 39 -43.65 24.01 -14.15
N SER A 40 -44.84 23.41 -14.12
CA SER A 40 -45.92 23.85 -14.98
C SER A 40 -46.79 24.86 -14.24
N THR A 41 -47.05 25.98 -14.88
CA THR A 41 -47.80 27.16 -14.44
C THR A 41 -49.33 26.95 -14.38
N GLY A 42 -49.79 25.72 -14.16
CA GLY A 42 -51.22 25.37 -14.09
C GLY A 42 -51.55 24.44 -12.91
N PRO A 43 -52.81 24.44 -12.44
CA PRO A 43 -53.25 23.53 -11.39
C PRO A 43 -53.26 22.10 -11.94
N GLY A 44 -52.23 21.32 -11.61
CA GLY A 44 -52.07 19.94 -12.09
C GLY A 44 -50.67 19.52 -12.52
N GLY A 45 -49.63 20.31 -12.26
CA GLY A 45 -48.26 19.95 -12.66
C GLY A 45 -47.81 18.57 -12.19
N HIS A 46 -47.62 17.66 -13.14
CA HIS A 46 -47.29 16.28 -12.85
C HIS A 46 -45.82 16.16 -12.46
N ASP A 47 -45.57 15.79 -11.21
CA ASP A 47 -44.30 15.21 -10.80
C ASP A 47 -44.01 14.00 -11.71
N THR A 48 -42.90 14.03 -12.45
CA THR A 48 -42.49 12.89 -13.28
C THR A 48 -42.18 11.67 -12.40
N TRP A 49 -42.25 10.45 -12.94
CA TRP A 49 -41.92 9.24 -12.19
C TRP A 49 -40.56 9.36 -11.47
N TRP A 50 -39.59 10.01 -12.10
CA TRP A 50 -38.23 10.19 -11.61
C TRP A 50 -38.04 11.43 -10.71
N SER A 51 -39.06 12.26 -10.51
CA SER A 51 -38.95 13.47 -9.69
C SER A 51 -39.01 13.19 -8.18
N LEU A 52 -39.36 11.98 -7.77
CA LEU A 52 -39.38 11.59 -6.36
C LEU A 52 -37.95 11.34 -5.83
N PRO A 53 -37.57 11.91 -4.67
CA PRO A 53 -36.20 11.81 -4.14
C PRO A 53 -35.65 10.37 -4.10
N GLY A 54 -36.43 9.41 -3.59
CA GLY A 54 -35.97 8.03 -3.49
C GLY A 54 -35.73 7.33 -4.82
N ARG A 55 -36.47 7.68 -5.88
CA ARG A 55 -36.25 7.13 -7.23
C ARG A 55 -35.01 7.74 -7.90
N ARG A 56 -34.70 9.01 -7.61
CA ARG A 56 -33.43 9.64 -8.02
C ARG A 56 -32.24 8.96 -7.35
N LEU A 57 -32.33 8.72 -6.04
CA LEU A 57 -31.30 8.01 -5.28
C LEU A 57 -31.11 6.57 -5.79
N ALA A 58 -32.19 5.87 -6.12
CA ALA A 58 -32.14 4.54 -6.72
C ALA A 58 -31.37 4.53 -8.05
N LEU A 59 -31.63 5.50 -8.93
CA LEU A 59 -30.91 5.62 -10.21
C LEU A 59 -29.44 5.96 -9.98
N ALA A 60 -29.15 6.93 -9.11
CA ALA A 60 -27.78 7.36 -8.83
C ALA A 60 -26.95 6.28 -8.11
N ALA A 61 -27.59 5.36 -7.36
CA ALA A 61 -26.94 4.22 -6.72
C ALA A 61 -26.28 3.26 -7.71
N LEU A 62 -26.66 3.30 -9.00
CA LEU A 62 -26.00 2.51 -10.05
C LEU A 62 -24.50 2.85 -10.17
N VAL A 63 -24.10 4.10 -9.95
CA VAL A 63 -22.70 4.53 -10.07
C VAL A 63 -21.79 3.86 -9.02
N PRO A 64 -22.01 4.00 -7.70
CA PRO A 64 -21.19 3.33 -6.70
C PRO A 64 -21.34 1.80 -6.72
N THR A 65 -22.50 1.29 -7.17
CA THR A 65 -22.70 -0.16 -7.37
C THR A 65 -21.84 -0.69 -8.52
N ALA A 66 -21.83 -0.03 -9.67
CA ALA A 66 -20.99 -0.39 -10.82
C ALA A 66 -19.50 -0.33 -10.46
N LEU A 67 -19.08 0.68 -9.71
CA LEU A 67 -17.72 0.77 -9.16
C LEU A 67 -17.39 -0.44 -8.27
N SER A 68 -18.32 -0.85 -7.40
CA SER A 68 -18.15 -2.01 -6.53
C SER A 68 -18.03 -3.32 -7.33
N VAL A 69 -18.82 -3.48 -8.38
CA VAL A 69 -18.75 -4.63 -9.31
C VAL A 69 -17.42 -4.64 -10.07
N LEU A 70 -16.94 -3.48 -10.53
CA LEU A 70 -15.64 -3.36 -11.20
C LEU A 70 -14.49 -3.78 -10.28
N LEU A 71 -14.48 -3.30 -9.03
CA LEU A 71 -13.46 -3.67 -8.04
C LEU A 71 -13.49 -5.17 -7.72
N TRP A 72 -14.68 -5.75 -7.58
CA TRP A 72 -14.86 -7.20 -7.42
C TRP A 72 -14.30 -7.97 -8.62
N TYR A 73 -14.62 -7.53 -9.84
CA TYR A 73 -14.17 -8.17 -11.08
C TYR A 73 -12.63 -8.14 -11.19
N LEU A 74 -12.02 -6.97 -10.98
CA LEU A 74 -10.56 -6.82 -11.03
C LEU A 74 -9.87 -7.71 -9.98
N SER A 75 -10.39 -7.74 -8.75
CA SER A 75 -9.87 -8.60 -7.67
C SER A 75 -9.96 -10.08 -7.99
N ARG A 76 -11.07 -10.52 -8.59
CA ARG A 76 -11.26 -11.91 -9.00
C ARG A 76 -10.30 -12.30 -10.10
N ARG A 77 -10.10 -11.41 -11.09
CA ARG A 77 -9.16 -11.63 -12.20
C ARG A 77 -7.72 -11.76 -11.72
N THR A 78 -7.27 -10.84 -10.87
CA THR A 78 -5.89 -10.86 -10.36
C THR A 78 -5.62 -12.03 -9.41
N TRP A 79 -6.59 -12.37 -8.56
CA TRP A 79 -6.53 -13.55 -7.69
C TRP A 79 -6.34 -14.84 -8.50
N SER A 80 -7.08 -15.01 -9.60
CA SER A 80 -6.94 -16.19 -10.45
C SER A 80 -5.55 -16.28 -11.09
N ALA A 81 -4.98 -15.15 -11.49
CA ALA A 81 -3.74 -15.11 -12.29
C ALA A 81 -2.45 -15.16 -11.47
N TYR A 82 -2.45 -14.74 -10.20
CA TYR A 82 -1.24 -14.67 -9.39
C TYR A 82 -1.30 -15.57 -8.14
N GLU A 83 -2.46 -15.69 -7.50
CA GLU A 83 -2.57 -16.19 -6.12
C GLU A 83 -3.22 -17.57 -6.02
N SER A 84 -3.38 -18.23 -7.17
CA SER A 84 -3.93 -19.59 -7.27
C SER A 84 -2.84 -20.66 -7.49
N HIS A 85 -1.56 -20.25 -7.56
CA HIS A 85 -0.41 -21.14 -7.71
C HIS A 85 -0.17 -21.90 -6.41
N ARG A 86 0.05 -23.21 -6.52
CA ARG A 86 0.28 -24.07 -5.37
C ARG A 86 1.77 -24.10 -5.04
N PRO A 87 2.17 -23.74 -3.81
CA PRO A 87 3.52 -23.99 -3.32
C PRO A 87 3.86 -25.48 -3.37
N LEU A 88 5.16 -25.77 -3.38
CA LEU A 88 5.66 -27.13 -3.17
C LEU A 88 5.22 -27.64 -1.81
N SER A 89 4.63 -28.84 -1.79
CA SER A 89 4.22 -29.51 -0.56
C SER A 89 5.29 -30.51 -0.16
N HIS A 90 5.86 -30.33 1.03
CA HIS A 90 6.72 -31.31 1.70
C HIS A 90 6.15 -31.57 3.10
N GLU A 91 6.52 -32.71 3.71
CA GLU A 91 6.11 -32.97 5.08
C GLU A 91 6.63 -31.86 6.00
N PRO A 92 5.77 -31.31 6.88
CA PRO A 92 6.20 -30.26 7.80
C PRO A 92 7.21 -30.85 8.79
N GLU A 93 8.48 -30.45 8.65
CA GLU A 93 9.49 -30.68 9.68
C GLU A 93 9.17 -29.83 10.93
N PRO A 94 9.61 -30.26 12.14
CA PRO A 94 9.35 -29.53 13.37
C PRO A 94 9.85 -28.08 13.26
N ASP A 95 9.06 -27.14 13.79
CA ASP A 95 9.25 -25.69 13.72
C ASP A 95 10.64 -25.33 14.29
N THR A 96 11.66 -25.29 13.43
CA THR A 96 12.92 -24.61 13.72
C THR A 96 12.61 -23.12 13.89
N ASP A 97 13.39 -22.37 14.68
CA ASP A 97 13.25 -20.93 14.99
C ASP A 97 13.28 -19.96 13.77
N GLY A 98 12.86 -20.41 12.59
CA GLY A 98 12.83 -19.72 11.32
C GLY A 98 11.69 -18.71 11.19
N THR A 99 11.81 -17.90 10.15
CA THR A 99 10.86 -16.81 9.86
C THR A 99 9.50 -17.34 9.43
N ALA A 100 8.46 -16.52 9.52
CA ALA A 100 7.15 -16.88 8.94
C ALA A 100 7.19 -17.18 7.43
N LEU A 101 8.25 -16.78 6.71
CA LEU A 101 8.41 -17.01 5.27
C LEU A 101 8.77 -18.46 4.91
N THR A 102 9.22 -19.26 5.87
CA THR A 102 9.49 -20.71 5.69
C THR A 102 8.20 -21.54 5.73
N ARG A 103 7.11 -20.93 6.21
CA ARG A 103 5.86 -21.65 6.46
C ARG A 103 5.15 -21.98 5.14
N PRO A 104 4.75 -23.25 4.89
CA PRO A 104 4.20 -23.68 3.60
C PRO A 104 2.97 -22.88 3.11
N GLY A 105 2.13 -22.41 4.03
CA GLY A 105 0.93 -21.63 3.75
C GLY A 105 1.15 -20.13 3.60
N PHE A 106 2.35 -19.60 3.84
CA PHE A 106 2.60 -18.15 3.82
C PHE A 106 2.29 -17.54 2.45
N TRP A 107 2.77 -18.18 1.38
CA TRP A 107 2.59 -17.78 -0.01
C TRP A 107 1.30 -18.31 -0.65
N TYR A 108 0.36 -18.86 0.15
CA TYR A 108 -0.89 -19.45 -0.33
C TYR A 108 -2.12 -18.77 0.30
N GLY A 109 -2.40 -17.52 -0.10
CA GLY A 109 -3.52 -16.72 0.40
C GLY A 109 -4.91 -17.07 -0.13
N ARG A 110 -5.08 -18.21 -0.83
CA ARG A 110 -6.27 -18.48 -1.68
C ARG A 110 -7.61 -18.33 -0.97
N ARG A 111 -7.80 -18.97 0.19
CA ARG A 111 -9.04 -18.89 0.99
C ARG A 111 -9.23 -17.52 1.60
N LEU A 112 -8.16 -16.94 2.14
CA LEU A 112 -8.19 -15.63 2.81
C LEU A 112 -8.69 -14.56 1.85
N VAL A 113 -8.06 -14.42 0.68
CA VAL A 113 -8.43 -13.40 -0.30
C VAL A 113 -9.87 -13.59 -0.79
N ALA A 114 -10.35 -14.83 -0.92
CA ALA A 114 -11.74 -15.09 -1.28
C ALA A 114 -12.75 -14.60 -0.22
N ARG A 115 -12.49 -14.88 1.07
CA ARG A 115 -13.31 -14.37 2.20
C ARG A 115 -13.27 -12.85 2.27
N LEU A 116 -12.09 -12.26 2.15
CA LEU A 116 -11.89 -10.82 2.16
C LEU A 116 -12.68 -10.14 1.06
N ARG A 117 -12.57 -10.65 -0.18
CA ARG A 117 -13.29 -10.12 -1.34
C ARG A 117 -14.79 -10.18 -1.11
N ALA A 118 -15.32 -11.30 -0.60
CA ALA A 118 -16.73 -11.43 -0.28
C ALA A 118 -17.18 -10.39 0.76
N ALA A 119 -16.45 -10.25 1.87
CA ALA A 119 -16.78 -9.32 2.94
C ALA A 119 -16.69 -7.85 2.51
N HIS A 120 -15.65 -7.47 1.75
CA HIS A 120 -15.51 -6.09 1.27
C HIS A 120 -16.51 -5.75 0.17
N THR A 121 -16.86 -6.71 -0.71
CA THR A 121 -17.91 -6.51 -1.71
C THR A 121 -19.26 -6.31 -1.01
N ALA A 122 -19.57 -7.13 0.00
CA ALA A 122 -20.77 -6.96 0.81
C ALA A 122 -20.79 -5.60 1.53
N ALA A 123 -19.70 -5.23 2.21
CA ALA A 123 -19.59 -3.94 2.89
C ALA A 123 -19.75 -2.75 1.92
N ALA A 124 -19.22 -2.85 0.69
CA ALA A 124 -19.41 -1.82 -0.33
C ALA A 124 -20.88 -1.66 -0.71
N LEU A 125 -21.58 -2.76 -1.02
CA LEU A 125 -23.00 -2.74 -1.37
C LEU A 125 -23.88 -2.26 -0.22
N LEU A 126 -23.57 -2.68 1.01
CA LEU A 126 -24.24 -2.20 2.22
C LEU A 126 -24.00 -0.70 2.47
N THR A 127 -22.84 -0.16 2.12
CA THR A 127 -22.57 1.30 2.19
C THR A 127 -23.50 2.06 1.24
N VAL A 128 -23.68 1.55 0.01
CA VAL A 128 -24.64 2.13 -0.95
C VAL A 128 -26.06 2.02 -0.43
N ALA A 129 -26.46 0.86 0.08
CA ALA A 129 -27.79 0.63 0.62
C ALA A 129 -28.07 1.57 1.81
N ALA A 130 -27.13 1.71 2.75
CA ALA A 130 -27.28 2.63 3.88
C ALA A 130 -27.45 4.09 3.43
N ALA A 131 -26.68 4.54 2.43
CA ALA A 131 -26.80 5.90 1.88
C ALA A 131 -28.16 6.17 1.20
N VAL A 132 -28.75 5.15 0.56
CA VAL A 132 -30.10 5.24 -0.03
C VAL A 132 -31.21 5.13 1.03
N ALA A 133 -31.04 4.25 2.02
CA ALA A 133 -32.04 3.98 3.06
C ALA A 133 -32.17 5.14 4.06
N ALA A 134 -31.04 5.73 4.49
CA ALA A 134 -31.00 6.75 5.54
C ALA A 134 -32.01 7.91 5.36
N PRO A 135 -32.10 8.58 4.19
CA PRO A 135 -33.08 9.65 3.99
C PRO A 135 -34.54 9.16 4.00
N ALA A 136 -34.81 7.96 3.49
CA ALA A 136 -36.16 7.39 3.44
C ALA A 136 -36.63 6.99 4.85
N VAL A 137 -35.80 6.26 5.60
CA VAL A 137 -36.09 5.86 6.99
C VAL A 137 -36.29 7.08 7.87
N ARG A 138 -35.42 8.10 7.76
CA ARG A 138 -35.56 9.35 8.54
C ARG A 138 -36.86 10.10 8.23
N PHE A 139 -37.33 10.05 6.98
CA PHE A 139 -38.59 10.67 6.61
C PHE A 139 -39.80 9.90 7.15
N ASP A 140 -39.75 8.57 7.13
CA ASP A 140 -40.83 7.72 7.62
C ASP A 140 -40.96 7.76 9.16
N HIS A 141 -39.83 7.91 9.87
CA HIS A 141 -39.75 8.07 11.34
C HIS A 141 -40.34 9.38 11.89
N ARG A 142 -40.84 10.29 11.05
CA ARG A 142 -41.39 11.56 11.52
C ARG A 142 -42.72 11.33 12.27
N PRO A 143 -43.07 12.20 13.25
CA PRO A 143 -44.39 12.17 13.87
C PRO A 143 -45.50 12.26 12.80
N GLY A 144 -46.46 11.33 12.84
CA GLY A 144 -47.55 11.26 11.85
C GLY A 144 -47.20 10.60 10.51
N GLY A 145 -46.05 9.91 10.41
CA GLY A 145 -45.68 9.09 9.24
C GLY A 145 -46.49 7.78 9.12
N PRO A 146 -46.48 7.11 7.95
CA PRO A 146 -47.17 5.83 7.77
C PRO A 146 -46.50 4.71 8.59
N ALA A 147 -47.18 4.20 9.62
CA ALA A 147 -46.64 3.20 10.55
C ALA A 147 -46.06 1.94 9.85
N ALA A 148 -46.66 1.50 8.74
CA ALA A 148 -46.16 0.35 7.99
C ALA A 148 -44.79 0.60 7.34
N LEU A 149 -44.57 1.78 6.75
CA LEU A 149 -43.28 2.15 6.16
C LEU A 149 -42.23 2.40 7.25
N ASP A 150 -42.68 2.88 8.41
CA ASP A 150 -41.84 3.09 9.57
C ASP A 150 -41.25 1.78 10.11
N VAL A 151 -42.12 0.80 10.36
CA VAL A 151 -41.74 -0.56 10.78
C VAL A 151 -40.86 -1.22 9.71
N LEU A 152 -41.21 -1.09 8.42
CA LEU A 152 -40.40 -1.64 7.34
C LEU A 152 -39.00 -1.00 7.29
N GLY A 153 -38.91 0.31 7.50
CA GLY A 153 -37.65 1.05 7.55
C GLY A 153 -36.76 0.61 8.72
N LEU A 154 -37.35 0.37 9.90
CA LEU A 154 -36.67 -0.21 11.06
C LEU A 154 -36.14 -1.62 10.79
N LEU A 155 -37.00 -2.51 10.26
CA LEU A 155 -36.62 -3.88 9.92
C LEU A 155 -35.50 -3.91 8.87
N LEU A 156 -35.59 -3.06 7.85
CA LEU A 156 -34.54 -2.92 6.84
C LEU A 156 -33.24 -2.41 7.45
N SER A 157 -33.30 -1.41 8.33
CA SER A 157 -32.12 -0.88 9.02
C SER A 157 -31.46 -1.94 9.90
N ALA A 158 -32.24 -2.73 10.65
CA ALA A 158 -31.74 -3.85 11.45
C ALA A 158 -31.11 -4.94 10.56
N ALA A 159 -31.71 -5.24 9.40
CA ALA A 159 -31.15 -6.18 8.43
C ALA A 159 -29.81 -5.67 7.85
N LEU A 160 -29.71 -4.38 7.51
CA LEU A 160 -28.47 -3.78 7.04
C LEU A 160 -27.36 -3.83 8.09
N VAL A 161 -27.67 -3.47 9.35
CA VAL A 161 -26.71 -3.49 10.47
C VAL A 161 -26.26 -4.91 10.80
N SER A 162 -27.18 -5.88 10.86
CA SER A 162 -26.83 -7.29 11.12
C SER A 162 -25.97 -7.90 10.00
N TRP A 163 -26.25 -7.56 8.73
CA TRP A 163 -25.42 -8.01 7.60
C TRP A 163 -24.04 -7.35 7.61
N ALA A 164 -23.97 -6.06 7.98
CA ALA A 164 -22.70 -5.35 8.17
C ALA A 164 -21.87 -5.98 9.31
N ALA A 165 -22.51 -6.29 10.44
CA ALA A 165 -21.88 -6.99 11.56
C ALA A 165 -21.37 -8.37 11.16
N THR A 166 -22.12 -9.09 10.31
CA THR A 166 -21.67 -10.37 9.74
C THR A 166 -20.44 -10.18 8.86
N ALA A 167 -20.41 -9.18 7.97
CA ALA A 167 -19.24 -8.87 7.15
C ALA A 167 -18.02 -8.51 8.00
N VAL A 168 -18.20 -7.73 9.07
CA VAL A 168 -17.15 -7.44 10.06
C VAL A 168 -16.71 -8.70 10.78
N GLY A 169 -17.63 -9.58 11.20
CA GLY A 169 -17.31 -10.86 11.81
C GLY A 169 -16.48 -11.77 10.91
N VAL A 170 -16.79 -11.85 9.62
CA VAL A 170 -15.97 -12.55 8.62
C VAL A 170 -14.58 -11.93 8.49
N VAL A 171 -14.51 -10.61 8.60
CA VAL A 171 -13.26 -9.86 8.64
C VAL A 171 -12.46 -10.10 9.93
N CYS A 172 -13.08 -10.24 11.09
CA CYS A 172 -12.35 -10.47 12.32
C CYS A 172 -11.93 -11.94 12.47
N ARG A 173 -12.71 -12.88 11.92
CA ARG A 173 -12.44 -14.34 11.96
C ARG A 173 -11.62 -14.83 10.76
N ARG A 174 -10.77 -13.96 10.17
CA ARG A 174 -9.86 -14.30 9.08
C ARG A 174 -8.78 -15.28 9.57
N GLY A 175 -9.12 -16.56 9.71
CA GLY A 175 -8.17 -17.61 10.02
C GLY A 175 -7.21 -17.82 8.85
N ARG A 176 -6.10 -17.07 8.82
CA ARG A 176 -4.95 -17.35 7.96
C ARG A 176 -4.18 -18.48 8.64
N SER A 177 -4.01 -19.59 7.95
CA SER A 177 -3.13 -20.66 8.40
C SER A 177 -1.84 -20.55 7.59
N GLU A 178 -0.75 -20.17 8.25
CA GLU A 178 0.56 -20.10 7.59
C GLU A 178 1.25 -21.47 7.65
N ASN A 179 1.00 -22.25 8.71
CA ASN A 179 1.68 -23.53 8.92
C ASN A 179 1.22 -24.64 7.96
N ARG A 180 0.08 -24.49 7.28
CA ARG A 180 -0.45 -25.48 6.33
C ARG A 180 -1.13 -24.82 5.13
N LEU A 181 -1.14 -25.53 4.02
CA LEU A 181 -1.86 -25.12 2.80
C LEU A 181 -3.37 -25.18 3.03
N ASP A 182 -4.02 -24.02 3.18
CA ASP A 182 -5.47 -23.95 3.37
C ASP A 182 -6.23 -24.11 2.03
N GLN A 183 -6.61 -25.35 1.72
CA GLN A 183 -7.34 -25.69 0.49
C GLN A 183 -8.86 -25.49 0.61
N GLY A 184 -9.38 -25.24 1.80
CA GLY A 184 -10.81 -25.07 2.02
C GLY A 184 -11.33 -23.80 1.34
N LEU A 185 -12.34 -23.92 0.50
CA LEU A 185 -13.09 -22.76 0.02
C LEU A 185 -14.45 -22.74 0.73
N ASP A 186 -14.72 -21.70 1.50
CA ASP A 186 -16.03 -21.47 2.11
C ASP A 186 -17.04 -21.03 1.03
N ARG A 187 -17.37 -21.93 0.11
CA ARG A 187 -18.13 -21.59 -1.10
C ARG A 187 -19.46 -20.94 -0.77
N HIS A 188 -20.14 -21.41 0.26
CA HIS A 188 -21.40 -20.83 0.73
C HIS A 188 -21.21 -19.41 1.22
N LEU A 189 -20.29 -19.15 2.15
CA LEU A 189 -20.01 -17.81 2.67
C LEU A 189 -19.57 -16.84 1.55
N VAL A 190 -18.63 -17.27 0.70
CA VAL A 190 -18.07 -16.43 -0.37
C VAL A 190 -19.12 -16.04 -1.41
N ARG A 191 -20.15 -16.88 -1.63
CA ARG A 191 -21.26 -16.59 -2.53
C ARG A 191 -22.40 -15.83 -1.85
N LEU A 192 -22.87 -16.32 -0.70
CA LEU A 192 -24.07 -15.82 -0.03
C LEU A 192 -23.88 -14.42 0.56
N LEU A 193 -22.68 -14.10 1.07
CA LEU A 193 -22.44 -12.80 1.71
C LEU A 193 -22.64 -11.61 0.74
N PRO A 194 -21.98 -11.56 -0.44
CA PRO A 194 -22.22 -10.50 -1.41
C PRO A 194 -23.61 -10.58 -2.05
N LEU A 195 -24.18 -11.77 -2.27
CA LEU A 195 -25.53 -11.91 -2.81
C LEU A 195 -26.61 -11.39 -1.85
N GLY A 196 -26.48 -11.66 -0.55
CA GLY A 196 -27.37 -11.13 0.47
C GLY A 196 -27.27 -9.61 0.58
N ALA A 197 -26.06 -9.05 0.48
CA ALA A 197 -25.89 -7.60 0.45
C ALA A 197 -26.50 -6.96 -0.81
N LEU A 198 -26.41 -7.63 -1.96
CA LEU A 198 -27.08 -7.20 -3.19
C LEU A 198 -28.61 -7.27 -3.06
N ALA A 199 -29.14 -8.34 -2.47
CA ALA A 199 -30.57 -8.46 -2.21
C ALA A 199 -31.08 -7.34 -1.29
N LEU A 200 -30.35 -7.03 -0.21
CA LEU A 200 -30.67 -5.91 0.69
C LEU A 200 -30.61 -4.55 0.00
N LEU A 201 -29.64 -4.35 -0.91
CA LEU A 201 -29.58 -3.14 -1.74
C LEU A 201 -30.80 -3.03 -2.66
N LEU A 202 -31.20 -4.11 -3.33
CA LEU A 202 -32.39 -4.13 -4.18
C LEU A 202 -33.67 -3.86 -3.38
N LEU A 203 -33.83 -4.49 -2.21
CA LEU A 203 -34.94 -4.23 -1.30
C LEU A 203 -34.96 -2.76 -0.84
N THR A 204 -33.79 -2.20 -0.57
CA THR A 204 -33.64 -0.79 -0.19
C THR A 204 -34.05 0.14 -1.33
N VAL A 205 -33.68 -0.18 -2.57
CA VAL A 205 -34.10 0.59 -3.76
C VAL A 205 -35.61 0.55 -3.93
N VAL A 206 -36.25 -0.60 -3.73
CA VAL A 206 -37.71 -0.73 -3.78
C VAL A 206 -38.37 0.10 -2.66
N TYR A 207 -37.88 -0.02 -1.42
CA TYR A 207 -38.38 0.73 -0.28
C TYR A 207 -38.22 2.25 -0.45
N ALA A 208 -37.05 2.72 -0.87
CA ALA A 208 -36.79 4.13 -1.11
C ALA A 208 -37.60 4.66 -2.30
N GLY A 209 -37.78 3.85 -3.35
CA GLY A 209 -38.55 4.19 -4.55
C GLY A 209 -40.06 4.29 -4.34
N TRP A 210 -40.57 3.84 -3.19
CA TRP A 210 -41.98 3.96 -2.83
C TRP A 210 -42.43 5.43 -2.73
N ALA A 211 -43.61 5.73 -3.27
CA ALA A 211 -44.10 7.11 -3.32
C ALA A 211 -44.46 7.62 -1.92
N ARG A 212 -43.89 8.78 -1.55
CA ARG A 212 -44.08 9.44 -0.26
C ARG A 212 -44.59 10.87 -0.46
N PRO A 213 -45.86 11.18 -0.15
CA PRO A 213 -46.39 12.52 -0.29
C PRO A 213 -45.61 13.56 0.52
N GLY A 214 -45.26 14.68 -0.12
CA GLY A 214 -44.55 15.79 0.51
C GLY A 214 -43.06 15.57 0.78
N TRP A 215 -42.48 14.44 0.38
CA TRP A 215 -41.04 14.22 0.52
C TRP A 215 -40.24 15.06 -0.47
N ARG A 216 -39.38 15.94 0.06
CA ARG A 216 -38.54 16.86 -0.72
C ARG A 216 -37.09 16.73 -0.28
N SER A 217 -36.18 16.82 -1.24
CA SER A 217 -34.74 16.91 -0.99
C SER A 217 -34.38 18.34 -0.59
N THR A 218 -33.82 18.52 0.60
CA THR A 218 -33.38 19.82 1.13
C THR A 218 -32.07 19.66 1.88
N GLY A 219 -31.15 20.62 1.72
CA GLY A 219 -29.83 20.56 2.35
C GLY A 219 -29.00 19.37 1.87
N ARG A 220 -28.03 18.95 2.69
CA ARG A 220 -27.24 17.74 2.43
C ARG A 220 -28.05 16.48 2.70
N LEU A 221 -27.66 15.39 2.05
CA LEU A 221 -28.19 14.06 2.32
C LEU A 221 -27.97 13.73 3.81
N PRO A 222 -28.99 13.23 4.52
CA PRO A 222 -28.86 12.77 5.90
C PRO A 222 -27.73 11.73 6.02
N GLY A 223 -26.66 12.08 6.73
CA GLY A 223 -25.45 11.26 6.80
C GLY A 223 -24.14 12.03 7.01
N ASP A 224 -24.16 13.36 6.94
CA ASP A 224 -22.99 14.24 7.13
C ASP A 224 -22.09 13.85 8.35
N PRO A 225 -22.63 13.51 9.55
CA PRO A 225 -21.81 13.10 10.69
C PRO A 225 -21.05 11.79 10.50
N ALA A 226 -21.44 10.95 9.53
CA ALA A 226 -20.84 9.63 9.31
C ALA A 226 -19.37 9.71 8.90
N PHE A 227 -18.97 10.73 8.13
CA PHE A 227 -17.55 10.95 7.81
C PHE A 227 -16.73 11.33 9.05
N GLY A 228 -17.29 12.14 9.95
CA GLY A 228 -16.67 12.47 11.24
C GLY A 228 -16.54 11.25 12.14
N ALA A 229 -17.61 10.47 12.28
CA ALA A 229 -17.59 9.23 13.06
C ALA A 229 -16.60 8.20 12.47
N LEU A 230 -16.54 8.07 11.15
CA LEU A 230 -15.60 7.19 10.46
C LEU A 230 -14.16 7.63 10.69
N MET A 231 -13.86 8.93 10.56
CA MET A 231 -12.53 9.46 10.80
C MET A 231 -12.10 9.28 12.26
N LEU A 232 -13.02 9.50 13.22
CA LEU A 232 -12.77 9.26 14.64
C LEU A 232 -12.46 7.79 14.89
N ALA A 233 -13.29 6.88 14.39
CA ALA A 233 -13.09 5.44 14.55
C ALA A 233 -11.76 4.98 13.92
N GLN A 234 -11.43 5.46 12.73
CA GLN A 234 -10.14 5.19 12.08
C GLN A 234 -8.96 5.72 12.92
N GLY A 235 -9.06 6.95 13.42
CA GLY A 235 -8.03 7.56 14.28
C GLY A 235 -7.81 6.76 15.56
N LEU A 236 -8.89 6.37 16.25
CA LEU A 236 -8.83 5.55 17.46
C LEU A 236 -8.21 4.17 17.19
N LEU A 237 -8.60 3.52 16.09
CA LEU A 237 -8.01 2.23 15.69
C LEU A 237 -6.51 2.35 15.36
N VAL A 238 -6.10 3.43 14.69
CA VAL A 238 -4.68 3.71 14.41
C VAL A 238 -3.91 3.95 15.70
N VAL A 239 -4.46 4.73 16.64
CA VAL A 239 -3.83 4.98 17.95
C VAL A 239 -3.72 3.68 18.75
N ALA A 240 -4.78 2.87 18.79
CA ALA A 240 -4.76 1.56 19.43
C ALA A 240 -3.68 0.64 18.81
N LEU A 241 -3.59 0.62 17.48
CA LEU A 241 -2.56 -0.13 16.76
C LEU A 241 -1.15 0.38 17.09
N ALA A 242 -0.95 1.69 17.20
CA ALA A 242 0.31 2.30 17.59
C ALA A 242 0.71 1.96 19.03
N VAL A 243 -0.24 1.94 19.96
CA VAL A 243 -0.02 1.52 21.36
C VAL A 243 0.39 0.05 21.41
N VAL A 244 -0.31 -0.83 20.69
CA VAL A 244 0.02 -2.26 20.63
C VAL A 244 1.42 -2.46 20.01
N ALA A 245 1.69 -1.85 18.86
CA ALA A 245 2.99 -1.93 18.20
C ALA A 245 4.13 -1.42 19.11
N GLY A 246 3.93 -0.28 19.77
CA GLY A 246 4.89 0.28 20.71
C GLY A 246 5.04 -0.53 22.00
N SER A 247 4.03 -1.29 22.41
CA SER A 247 4.13 -2.23 23.53
C SER A 247 4.94 -3.47 23.14
N LEU A 248 4.68 -4.05 21.97
CA LEU A 248 5.41 -5.19 21.44
C LEU A 248 6.89 -4.85 21.22
N HIS A 249 7.18 -3.71 20.59
CA HIS A 249 8.56 -3.27 20.38
C HIS A 249 9.30 -3.02 21.70
N ARG A 250 8.62 -2.51 22.74
CA ARG A 250 9.25 -2.33 24.06
C ARG A 250 9.61 -3.66 24.75
N ARG A 251 8.88 -4.74 24.48
CA ARG A 251 9.15 -6.07 25.05
C ARG A 251 10.26 -6.81 24.31
N SER A 252 10.39 -6.58 23.01
CA SER A 252 11.42 -7.19 22.17
C SER A 252 11.98 -6.13 21.21
N PRO A 253 12.85 -5.22 21.71
CA PRO A 253 13.38 -4.14 20.90
C PRO A 253 14.33 -4.68 19.85
N ASP A 254 14.09 -4.31 18.60
CA ASP A 254 15.01 -4.49 17.49
C ASP A 254 15.62 -3.13 17.11
N PRO A 255 16.92 -2.90 17.35
CA PRO A 255 17.60 -1.65 17.01
C PRO A 255 17.52 -1.29 15.51
N GLY A 256 17.39 -2.28 14.63
CA GLY A 256 17.27 -2.10 13.19
C GLY A 256 15.88 -1.64 12.74
N ALA A 257 14.85 -1.83 13.57
CA ALA A 257 13.46 -1.57 13.19
C ALA A 257 13.20 -0.09 12.89
N GLY A 258 12.77 0.18 11.66
CA GLY A 258 12.29 1.47 11.21
C GLY A 258 11.17 1.99 12.11
N MET A 259 11.26 3.27 12.49
CA MET A 259 10.27 3.94 13.35
C MET A 259 9.97 3.20 14.66
N ARG A 260 10.90 2.38 15.19
CA ARG A 260 10.69 1.60 16.43
C ARG A 260 9.43 0.72 16.36
N GLY A 261 9.18 0.11 15.20
CA GLY A 261 8.03 -0.77 14.97
C GLY A 261 6.70 -0.07 14.63
N LEU A 262 6.67 1.26 14.54
CA LEU A 262 5.46 2.03 14.23
C LEU A 262 5.10 2.10 12.74
N GLY A 263 5.78 1.35 11.87
CA GLY A 263 5.55 1.35 10.43
C GLY A 263 4.12 0.94 10.03
N GLY A 264 3.57 -0.12 10.64
CA GLY A 264 2.19 -0.56 10.40
C GLY A 264 1.12 0.51 10.70
N PRO A 265 1.09 1.08 11.93
CA PRO A 265 0.20 2.20 12.25
C PRO A 265 0.39 3.41 11.34
N ALA A 266 1.64 3.74 10.97
CA ALA A 266 1.93 4.86 10.08
C ALA A 266 1.30 4.65 8.70
N VAL A 267 1.50 3.48 8.08
CA VAL A 267 0.89 3.14 6.78
C VAL A 267 -0.63 3.17 6.85
N ALA A 268 -1.23 2.66 7.94
CA ALA A 268 -2.68 2.70 8.14
C ALA A 268 -3.21 4.14 8.21
N LEU A 269 -2.55 5.02 8.97
CA LEU A 269 -2.91 6.43 9.06
C LEU A 269 -2.84 7.12 7.70
N LEU A 270 -1.70 6.97 7.01
CA LEU A 270 -1.46 7.63 5.73
C LEU A 270 -2.42 7.13 4.64
N ALA A 271 -2.77 5.84 4.66
CA ALA A 271 -3.78 5.28 3.77
C ALA A 271 -5.18 5.87 4.03
N CYS A 272 -5.57 6.01 5.31
CA CYS A 272 -6.84 6.66 5.69
C CYS A 272 -6.86 8.14 5.29
N ALA A 273 -5.78 8.87 5.57
CA ALA A 273 -5.64 10.29 5.24
C ALA A 273 -5.68 10.53 3.73
N LEU A 274 -4.93 9.75 2.95
CA LEU A 274 -4.97 9.81 1.49
C LEU A 274 -6.36 9.49 0.95
N GLY A 275 -7.03 8.46 1.51
CA GLY A 275 -8.41 8.14 1.16
C GLY A 275 -9.39 9.28 1.44
N GLY A 276 -9.27 9.93 2.60
CA GLY A 276 -10.08 11.10 2.98
C GLY A 276 -9.85 12.30 2.07
N VAL A 277 -8.59 12.68 1.86
CA VAL A 277 -8.22 13.80 0.98
C VAL A 277 -8.70 13.59 -0.46
N MET A 278 -8.51 12.39 -1.01
CA MET A 278 -8.96 12.08 -2.37
C MET A 278 -10.51 12.11 -2.46
N SER A 279 -11.20 11.60 -1.43
CA SER A 279 -12.66 11.63 -1.37
C SER A 279 -13.19 13.07 -1.30
N GLY A 280 -12.62 13.88 -0.40
CA GLY A 280 -12.99 15.29 -0.23
C GLY A 280 -12.67 16.13 -1.45
N GLY A 281 -11.54 15.87 -2.09
CA GLY A 281 -11.15 16.48 -3.35
C GLY A 281 -12.14 16.32 -4.48
N VAL A 282 -12.49 15.06 -4.75
CA VAL A 282 -13.43 14.72 -5.82
C VAL A 282 -14.81 15.29 -5.50
N ALA A 283 -15.28 15.15 -4.26
CA ALA A 283 -16.57 15.70 -3.84
C ALA A 283 -16.60 17.23 -3.99
N GLN A 284 -15.57 17.94 -3.52
CA GLN A 284 -15.47 19.40 -3.66
C GLN A 284 -15.44 19.82 -5.12
N ARG A 285 -14.64 19.17 -5.97
CA ARG A 285 -14.55 19.52 -7.40
C ARG A 285 -15.85 19.29 -8.15
N VAL A 286 -16.56 18.21 -7.85
CA VAL A 286 -17.88 17.98 -8.43
C VAL A 286 -18.89 19.01 -7.92
N ALA A 287 -18.86 19.35 -6.63
CA ALA A 287 -19.72 20.39 -6.07
C ALA A 287 -19.48 21.75 -6.73
N ASP A 288 -18.22 22.18 -6.86
CA ASP A 288 -17.87 23.43 -7.53
C ASP A 288 -18.31 23.44 -9.00
N TRP A 289 -18.17 22.31 -9.71
CA TRP A 289 -18.62 22.18 -11.10
C TRP A 289 -20.15 22.24 -11.23
N LEU A 290 -20.88 21.61 -10.31
CA LEU A 290 -22.34 21.65 -10.28
C LEU A 290 -22.86 23.06 -9.95
N ASP A 291 -22.29 23.68 -8.91
CA ASP A 291 -22.72 24.97 -8.35
C ASP A 291 -22.23 26.17 -9.16
N GLY A 292 -21.14 26.04 -9.91
CA GLY A 292 -20.54 27.12 -10.72
C GLY A 292 -20.18 28.33 -9.86
N THR A 293 -20.76 29.49 -10.16
CA THR A 293 -20.61 30.74 -9.38
C THR A 293 -21.78 31.00 -8.42
N GLY A 294 -22.70 30.06 -8.28
CA GLY A 294 -24.03 30.33 -7.72
C GLY A 294 -24.13 30.36 -6.20
N ALA A 295 -23.17 29.77 -5.47
CA ALA A 295 -23.25 29.54 -4.02
C ALA A 295 -24.60 28.96 -3.58
N VAL A 296 -25.22 28.12 -4.42
CA VAL A 296 -26.59 27.60 -4.25
C VAL A 296 -26.58 26.27 -3.52
N LEU A 297 -25.53 25.46 -3.72
CA LEU A 297 -25.38 24.16 -3.07
C LEU A 297 -24.68 24.29 -1.70
N PRO A 298 -25.16 23.59 -0.65
CA PRO A 298 -24.43 23.43 0.61
C PRO A 298 -23.02 22.82 0.45
N GLY A 299 -22.80 22.07 -0.64
CA GLY A 299 -21.52 21.43 -0.94
C GLY A 299 -21.25 20.19 -0.08
N PRO A 300 -20.03 19.63 -0.15
CA PRO A 300 -19.68 18.42 0.58
C PRO A 300 -19.65 18.64 2.10
N PRO A 301 -19.62 17.54 2.89
CA PRO A 301 -19.34 17.56 4.32
C PRO A 301 -18.22 18.50 4.72
N VAL A 302 -18.47 19.33 5.72
CA VAL A 302 -17.52 20.34 6.23
C VAL A 302 -16.17 19.72 6.59
N LEU A 303 -16.19 18.50 7.14
CA LEU A 303 -14.97 17.77 7.48
C LEU A 303 -14.05 17.55 6.29
N LEU A 304 -14.59 17.30 5.10
CA LEU A 304 -13.80 17.08 3.88
C LEU A 304 -13.07 18.36 3.47
N THR A 305 -13.70 19.52 3.65
CA THR A 305 -13.05 20.83 3.46
C THR A 305 -11.92 21.03 4.48
N TRP A 306 -12.15 20.72 5.76
CA TRP A 306 -11.10 20.79 6.79
C TRP A 306 -9.90 19.89 6.45
N GLN A 307 -10.14 18.67 5.97
CA GLN A 307 -9.08 17.76 5.55
C GLN A 307 -8.25 18.33 4.40
N ALA A 308 -8.88 18.90 3.36
CA ALA A 308 -8.16 19.54 2.26
C ALA A 308 -7.29 20.70 2.75
N SER A 309 -7.75 21.49 3.72
CA SER A 309 -7.00 22.61 4.30
C SER A 309 -5.77 22.18 5.11
N THR A 310 -5.63 20.90 5.46
CA THR A 310 -4.41 20.40 6.12
C THR A 310 -3.23 20.20 5.17
N ILE A 311 -3.46 20.18 3.84
CA ILE A 311 -2.40 19.89 2.86
C ILE A 311 -1.31 20.96 2.87
N PRO A 312 -1.60 22.28 2.79
CA PRO A 312 -0.55 23.29 2.83
C PRO A 312 0.36 23.22 4.07
N PRO A 313 -0.14 23.11 5.32
CA PRO A 313 0.75 22.97 6.47
C PRO A 313 1.53 21.65 6.48
N VAL A 314 0.98 20.53 5.97
CA VAL A 314 1.76 19.29 5.77
C VAL A 314 2.93 19.54 4.82
N LEU A 315 2.67 20.18 3.68
CA LEU A 315 3.72 20.48 2.69
C LEU A 315 4.78 21.43 3.25
N ALA A 316 4.40 22.42 4.05
CA ALA A 316 5.34 23.33 4.71
C ALA A 316 6.29 22.57 5.66
N VAL A 317 5.77 21.66 6.48
CA VAL A 317 6.59 20.81 7.37
C VAL A 317 7.52 19.90 6.56
N LEU A 318 7.03 19.29 5.48
CA LEU A 318 7.85 18.45 4.61
C LEU A 318 8.95 19.26 3.91
N LEU A 319 8.67 20.49 3.48
CA LEU A 319 9.66 21.39 2.87
C LEU A 319 10.77 21.76 3.86
N LEU A 320 10.42 22.04 5.11
CA LEU A 320 11.40 22.28 6.17
C LEU A 320 12.28 21.05 6.41
N LEU A 321 11.68 19.86 6.46
CA LEU A 321 12.43 18.61 6.61
C LEU A 321 13.34 18.35 5.41
N ALA A 322 12.84 18.53 4.19
CA ALA A 322 13.61 18.38 2.96
C ALA A 322 14.80 19.34 2.92
N THR A 323 14.60 20.59 3.35
CA THR A 323 15.66 21.60 3.46
C THR A 323 16.73 21.16 4.46
N ARG A 324 16.32 20.69 5.65
CA ARG A 324 17.24 20.17 6.67
C ARG A 324 18.05 18.97 6.18
N LEU A 325 17.40 18.02 5.50
CA LEU A 325 18.05 16.84 4.93
C LEU A 325 18.98 17.22 3.77
N GLY A 326 18.58 18.16 2.91
CA GLY A 326 19.40 18.69 1.83
C GLY A 326 20.67 19.38 2.34
N LEU A 327 20.55 20.24 3.35
CA LEU A 327 21.71 20.86 4.01
C LEU A 327 22.63 19.83 4.66
N GLY A 328 22.07 18.82 5.33
CA GLY A 328 22.83 17.71 5.90
C GLY A 328 23.59 16.91 4.85
N THR A 329 22.93 16.61 3.73
CA THR A 329 23.53 15.89 2.59
C THR A 329 24.61 16.72 1.92
N ALA A 330 24.43 18.04 1.79
CA ALA A 330 25.46 18.94 1.26
C ALA A 330 26.70 19.00 2.17
N ARG A 331 26.52 18.93 3.50
CA ARG A 331 27.63 18.85 4.46
C ARG A 331 28.36 17.51 4.36
N LEU A 332 27.61 16.40 4.30
CA LEU A 332 28.18 15.06 4.11
C LEU A 332 28.95 14.97 2.79
N ALA A 333 28.37 15.47 1.69
CA ALA A 333 29.02 15.52 0.39
C ALA A 333 30.29 16.38 0.36
N ARG A 334 30.48 17.30 1.32
CA ARG A 334 31.76 18.02 1.48
C ARG A 334 32.79 17.14 2.17
N ALA A 335 32.42 16.48 3.27
CA ALA A 335 33.31 15.56 3.99
C ALA A 335 33.72 14.33 3.14
N GLU A 336 32.81 13.81 2.32
CA GLU A 336 33.11 12.69 1.40
C GLU A 336 34.12 13.06 0.30
N ARG A 337 34.29 14.35 -0.04
CA ARG A 337 35.31 14.77 -1.03
C ARG A 337 36.72 14.44 -0.54
N ASP A 338 36.97 14.67 0.74
CA ASP A 338 38.27 14.37 1.32
C ASP A 338 38.51 12.86 1.32
N ARG A 339 37.50 12.04 1.64
CA ARG A 339 37.61 10.57 1.56
C ARG A 339 37.91 10.08 0.14
N VAL A 340 37.18 10.59 -0.86
CA VAL A 340 37.44 10.26 -2.27
C VAL A 340 38.85 10.65 -2.68
N ARG A 341 39.38 11.80 -2.23
CA ARG A 341 40.77 12.20 -2.51
C ARG A 341 41.79 11.21 -1.91
N HIS A 342 41.54 10.71 -0.70
CA HIS A 342 42.43 9.74 -0.04
C HIS A 342 42.37 8.34 -0.67
N GLU A 343 41.24 7.94 -1.26
CA GLU A 343 41.07 6.63 -1.92
C GLU A 343 41.84 6.51 -3.25
N HIS A 344 42.25 7.64 -3.85
CA HIS A 344 42.95 7.70 -5.14
C HIS A 344 44.29 8.44 -5.06
N PRO A 345 45.26 7.94 -4.27
CA PRO A 345 46.56 8.59 -4.14
C PRO A 345 47.34 8.53 -5.47
N GLY A 346 47.86 9.66 -5.92
CA GLY A 346 48.72 9.75 -7.11
C GLY A 346 47.98 9.91 -8.45
N GLU A 347 46.65 9.86 -8.47
CA GLU A 347 45.86 10.22 -9.66
C GLU A 347 45.69 11.76 -9.73
N PRO A 348 45.75 12.40 -10.92
CA PRO A 348 45.48 13.83 -11.06
C PRO A 348 44.06 14.15 -10.59
N GLU A 349 43.93 15.07 -9.63
CA GLU A 349 42.61 15.44 -9.09
C GLU A 349 41.74 16.10 -10.16
N ASP A 350 40.52 15.57 -10.34
CA ASP A 350 39.42 16.22 -11.06
C ASP A 350 38.38 16.71 -10.03
N PRO A 351 38.33 18.02 -9.74
CA PRO A 351 37.40 18.57 -8.74
C PRO A 351 35.92 18.34 -9.09
N GLY A 352 35.58 18.28 -10.38
CA GLY A 352 34.22 18.01 -10.84
C GLY A 352 33.80 16.58 -10.55
N ARG A 353 34.71 15.64 -10.83
CA ARG A 353 34.48 14.21 -10.62
C ARG A 353 34.50 13.82 -9.15
N THR A 354 35.44 14.32 -8.35
CA THR A 354 35.44 14.15 -6.90
C THR A 354 34.12 14.64 -6.29
N ARG A 355 33.63 15.80 -6.73
CA ARG A 355 32.35 16.35 -6.28
C ARG A 355 31.16 15.47 -6.68
N ALA A 356 31.16 14.92 -7.89
CA ALA A 356 30.09 14.04 -8.37
C ALA A 356 30.03 12.74 -7.54
N ILE A 357 31.18 12.07 -7.34
CA ILE A 357 31.26 10.83 -6.55
C ILE A 357 30.83 11.07 -5.10
N ALA A 358 31.39 12.10 -4.46
CA ALA A 358 31.05 12.47 -3.08
C ALA A 358 29.57 12.84 -2.94
N HIS A 359 28.98 13.52 -3.93
CA HIS A 359 27.56 13.85 -3.93
C HIS A 359 26.68 12.59 -4.06
N VAL A 360 27.01 11.67 -4.96
CA VAL A 360 26.25 10.42 -5.13
C VAL A 360 26.34 9.55 -3.87
N ARG A 361 27.52 9.39 -3.26
CA ARG A 361 27.67 8.68 -1.97
C ARG A 361 26.83 9.32 -0.86
N ALA A 362 26.86 10.65 -0.74
CA ALA A 362 26.07 11.36 0.25
C ALA A 362 24.56 11.20 0.00
N MET A 363 24.11 11.34 -1.25
CA MET A 363 22.73 11.14 -1.66
C MET A 363 22.25 9.72 -1.38
N ALA A 364 23.10 8.70 -1.59
CA ALA A 364 22.78 7.32 -1.30
C ALA A 364 22.38 7.09 0.16
N THR A 365 22.92 7.87 1.11
CA THR A 365 22.56 7.77 2.55
C THR A 365 21.18 8.32 2.89
N LEU A 366 20.51 9.06 1.98
CA LEU A 366 19.19 9.63 2.26
C LEU A 366 18.11 8.57 2.44
N THR A 367 18.24 7.41 1.77
CA THR A 367 17.32 6.28 1.96
C THR A 367 17.26 5.83 3.41
N ASP A 368 18.38 5.96 4.14
CA ASP A 368 18.44 5.59 5.56
C ASP A 368 17.61 6.51 6.46
N ARG A 369 17.23 7.69 5.94
CA ARG A 369 16.36 8.69 6.59
C ARG A 369 14.88 8.51 6.26
N ALA A 370 14.49 7.56 5.40
CA ALA A 370 13.09 7.32 5.09
C ALA A 370 12.19 7.11 6.32
N PRO A 371 12.61 6.37 7.38
CA PRO A 371 11.83 6.25 8.61
C PRO A 371 11.54 7.61 9.29
N LEU A 372 12.48 8.55 9.26
CA LEU A 372 12.28 9.89 9.81
C LEU A 372 11.25 10.68 9.01
N VAL A 373 11.34 10.65 7.68
CA VAL A 373 10.40 11.34 6.79
C VAL A 373 8.98 10.82 7.00
N ILE A 374 8.82 9.50 7.03
CA ILE A 374 7.51 8.87 7.27
C ILE A 374 7.01 9.17 8.68
N ALA A 375 7.88 9.17 9.69
CA ALA A 375 7.49 9.52 11.06
C ALA A 375 6.98 10.97 11.17
N VAL A 376 7.71 11.95 10.61
CA VAL A 376 7.28 13.36 10.59
C VAL A 376 5.96 13.50 9.86
N LEU A 377 5.85 12.94 8.65
CA LEU A 377 4.60 12.96 7.88
C LEU A 377 3.42 12.37 8.66
N THR A 378 3.63 11.24 9.32
CA THR A 378 2.61 10.53 10.10
C THR A 378 2.16 11.37 11.30
N VAL A 379 3.09 11.89 12.10
CA VAL A 379 2.77 12.71 13.28
C VAL A 379 2.05 13.99 12.86
N THR A 380 2.55 14.69 11.84
CA THR A 380 1.91 15.91 11.33
C THR A 380 0.50 15.62 10.80
N THR A 381 0.31 14.52 10.05
CA THR A 381 -1.00 14.11 9.54
C THR A 381 -1.97 13.77 10.67
N LEU A 382 -1.51 13.08 11.71
CA LEU A 382 -2.34 12.73 12.87
C LEU A 382 -2.82 13.98 13.61
N LEU A 383 -1.89 14.90 13.91
CA LEU A 383 -2.19 16.13 14.64
C LEU A 383 -3.14 17.04 13.85
N LEU A 384 -2.83 17.30 12.58
CA LEU A 384 -3.67 18.14 11.73
C LEU A 384 -5.03 17.48 11.44
N GLY A 385 -5.07 16.15 11.31
CA GLY A 385 -6.30 15.39 11.21
C GLY A 385 -7.18 15.54 12.46
N ALA A 386 -6.59 15.44 13.66
CA ALA A 386 -7.31 15.66 14.91
C ALA A 386 -7.86 17.10 15.01
N VAL A 387 -7.08 18.11 14.61
CA VAL A 387 -7.52 19.50 14.53
C VAL A 387 -8.66 19.66 13.53
N ALA A 388 -8.55 19.07 12.34
CA ALA A 388 -9.60 19.10 11.32
C ALA A 388 -10.92 18.49 11.83
N LEU A 389 -10.84 17.34 12.51
CA LEU A 389 -12.00 16.68 13.08
C LEU A 389 -12.62 17.50 14.21
N ALA A 390 -11.81 17.99 15.15
CA ALA A 390 -12.28 18.81 16.26
C ALA A 390 -12.90 20.12 15.78
N GLY A 391 -12.26 20.82 14.83
CA GLY A 391 -12.75 22.05 14.23
C GLY A 391 -14.07 21.86 13.50
N ALA A 392 -14.21 20.78 12.71
CA ALA A 392 -15.44 20.46 12.02
C ALA A 392 -16.60 20.14 12.99
N LEU A 393 -16.34 19.33 14.02
CA LEU A 393 -17.36 18.95 15.01
C LEU A 393 -17.78 20.12 15.92
N ALA A 394 -16.82 20.95 16.34
CA ALA A 394 -17.09 22.04 17.27
C ALA A 394 -17.83 23.22 16.59
N THR A 395 -17.55 23.48 15.31
CA THR A 395 -18.04 24.70 14.64
C THR A 395 -19.15 24.44 13.63
N GLY A 396 -19.23 23.23 13.05
CA GLY A 396 -20.11 22.93 11.92
C GLY A 396 -19.86 23.79 10.68
N LYS A 397 -18.71 24.47 10.60
CA LYS A 397 -18.36 25.44 9.55
C LYS A 397 -17.03 25.08 8.89
N THR A 398 -16.84 25.54 7.65
CA THR A 398 -15.55 25.43 6.96
C THR A 398 -14.45 26.19 7.74
N PRO A 399 -13.15 25.89 7.51
CA PRO A 399 -12.04 26.59 8.16
C PRO A 399 -12.14 28.12 8.09
N ASP A 400 -12.39 28.69 6.91
CA ASP A 400 -12.64 30.12 6.75
C ASP A 400 -13.83 30.57 7.62
N GLY A 401 -14.95 29.86 7.53
CA GLY A 401 -16.17 30.23 8.25
C GLY A 401 -16.07 30.13 9.77
N ALA A 402 -15.20 29.26 10.28
CA ALA A 402 -14.85 29.16 11.69
C ALA A 402 -13.94 30.30 12.14
N ALA A 403 -13.02 30.76 11.28
CA ALA A 403 -12.04 31.80 11.59
C ALA A 403 -12.56 33.24 11.42
N ARG A 404 -13.71 33.45 10.77
CA ARG A 404 -14.33 34.77 10.50
C ARG A 404 -14.51 35.72 11.71
N ARG A 405 -14.48 35.21 12.95
CA ARG A 405 -14.60 36.03 14.19
C ARG A 405 -13.35 35.94 15.07
N THR A 406 -12.23 35.53 14.49
CA THR A 406 -10.94 35.42 15.17
C THR A 406 -10.01 36.54 14.69
N TYR A 407 -8.74 36.52 15.11
CA TYR A 407 -7.74 37.50 14.66
C TYR A 407 -7.51 37.44 13.14
N ASP A 408 -7.27 38.58 12.50
CA ASP A 408 -7.09 38.69 11.03
C ASP A 408 -6.03 37.73 10.48
N ALA A 409 -4.92 37.55 11.21
CA ALA A 409 -3.88 36.60 10.82
C ALA A 409 -4.37 35.15 10.80
N VAL A 410 -5.22 34.75 11.74
CA VAL A 410 -5.81 33.40 11.82
C VAL A 410 -6.80 33.20 10.68
N GLN A 411 -7.63 34.21 10.41
CA GLN A 411 -8.55 34.18 9.28
C GLN A 411 -7.80 34.06 7.94
N ALA A 412 -6.78 34.89 7.72
CA ALA A 412 -5.98 34.85 6.50
C ALA A 412 -5.31 33.49 6.29
N VAL A 413 -4.78 32.87 7.35
CA VAL A 413 -4.19 31.52 7.28
C VAL A 413 -5.25 30.46 6.98
N ALA A 414 -6.42 30.52 7.61
CA ALA A 414 -7.51 29.57 7.39
C ALA A 414 -8.06 29.66 5.96
N GLU A 415 -8.31 30.87 5.47
CA GLU A 415 -8.76 31.15 4.10
C GLU A 415 -7.72 30.68 3.07
N THR A 416 -6.45 31.07 3.24
CA THR A 416 -5.36 30.66 2.34
C THR A 416 -5.19 29.14 2.33
N SER A 417 -5.23 28.50 3.50
CA SER A 417 -5.08 27.05 3.60
C SER A 417 -6.24 26.31 2.94
N GLN A 418 -7.46 26.82 3.09
CA GLN A 418 -8.65 26.27 2.44
C GLN A 418 -8.59 26.43 0.91
N ALA A 419 -8.28 27.62 0.42
CA ALA A 419 -8.17 27.88 -1.01
C ALA A 419 -7.03 27.05 -1.64
N LEU A 420 -5.83 27.12 -1.08
CA LEU A 420 -4.67 26.40 -1.59
C LEU A 420 -4.83 24.89 -1.47
N GLY A 421 -5.36 24.40 -0.34
CA GLY A 421 -5.66 22.97 -0.16
C GLY A 421 -6.61 22.47 -1.23
N SER A 422 -7.68 23.23 -1.50
CA SER A 422 -8.63 22.92 -2.57
C SER A 422 -7.97 22.85 -3.95
N TRP A 423 -7.14 23.83 -4.32
CA TRP A 423 -6.38 23.81 -5.59
C TRP A 423 -5.39 22.64 -5.68
N LEU A 424 -4.66 22.37 -4.60
CA LEU A 424 -3.66 21.29 -4.53
C LEU A 424 -4.30 19.92 -4.71
N VAL A 425 -5.52 19.70 -4.20
CA VAL A 425 -6.22 18.43 -4.48
C VAL A 425 -6.60 18.32 -5.96
N GLY A 426 -7.07 19.40 -6.57
CA GLY A 426 -7.35 19.44 -8.02
C GLY A 426 -6.10 19.14 -8.85
N LEU A 427 -4.98 19.82 -8.54
CA LEU A 427 -3.68 19.58 -9.17
C LEU A 427 -3.21 18.14 -8.95
N GLY A 428 -3.32 17.63 -7.72
CA GLY A 428 -2.97 16.26 -7.36
C GLY A 428 -3.76 15.22 -8.16
N PHE A 429 -5.06 15.45 -8.38
CA PHE A 429 -5.89 14.60 -9.23
C PHE A 429 -5.45 14.62 -10.69
N VAL A 430 -5.19 15.81 -11.25
CA VAL A 430 -4.68 15.95 -12.63
C VAL A 430 -3.34 15.24 -12.77
N LEU A 431 -2.40 15.46 -11.85
CA LEU A 431 -1.11 14.77 -11.81
C LEU A 431 -1.28 13.26 -11.72
N PHE A 432 -2.18 12.76 -10.87
CA PHE A 432 -2.45 11.34 -10.74
C PHE A 432 -2.93 10.73 -12.07
N VAL A 433 -3.86 11.38 -12.77
CA VAL A 433 -4.37 10.91 -14.07
C VAL A 433 -3.30 10.99 -15.16
N THR A 434 -2.56 12.10 -15.25
CA THR A 434 -1.52 12.29 -16.28
C THR A 434 -0.36 11.33 -16.08
N TRP A 435 0.13 11.16 -14.85
CA TRP A 435 1.19 10.20 -14.53
C TRP A 435 0.71 8.76 -14.68
N GLY A 436 -0.54 8.44 -14.34
CA GLY A 436 -1.12 7.12 -14.61
C GLY A 436 -1.14 6.79 -16.11
N ARG A 437 -1.50 7.77 -16.95
CA ARG A 437 -1.45 7.62 -18.42
C ARG A 437 -0.02 7.53 -18.94
N HIS A 438 0.90 8.33 -18.40
CA HIS A 438 2.31 8.32 -18.80
C HIS A 438 2.97 6.98 -18.44
N ALA A 439 2.77 6.48 -17.22
CA ALA A 439 3.27 5.18 -16.77
C ALA A 439 2.72 4.00 -17.60
N TYR A 440 1.51 4.14 -18.15
CA TYR A 440 0.95 3.15 -19.06
C TYR A 440 1.65 3.13 -20.43
N LYS A 441 2.10 4.30 -20.91
CA LYS A 441 2.69 4.46 -22.25
C LYS A 441 4.21 4.31 -22.26
N ASP A 442 4.91 4.76 -21.20
CA ASP A 442 6.36 4.88 -21.18
C ASP A 442 7.03 3.86 -20.26
N ALA A 443 7.93 3.06 -20.82
CA ALA A 443 8.62 1.99 -20.11
C ALA A 443 9.59 2.51 -19.02
N SER A 444 10.20 3.67 -19.23
CA SER A 444 11.10 4.32 -18.26
C SER A 444 10.33 4.88 -17.06
N ALA A 445 9.22 5.60 -17.30
CA ALA A 445 8.33 6.09 -16.26
C ALA A 445 7.74 4.95 -15.42
N ARG A 446 7.35 3.84 -16.08
CA ARG A 446 6.92 2.61 -15.41
C ARG A 446 8.00 2.01 -14.53
N ARG A 447 9.27 2.04 -14.93
CA ARG A 447 10.40 1.50 -14.15
C ARG A 447 10.62 2.29 -12.85
N THR A 448 10.52 3.62 -12.90
CA THR A 448 10.68 4.47 -11.70
C THR A 448 9.54 4.29 -10.69
N ILE A 449 8.29 4.22 -11.15
CA ILE A 449 7.13 3.95 -10.29
C ILE A 449 7.14 2.49 -9.79
N GLY A 450 7.70 1.58 -10.60
CA GLY A 450 7.79 0.15 -10.33
C GLY A 450 8.52 -0.19 -9.03
N ILE A 451 9.56 0.53 -8.65
CA ILE A 451 10.35 0.22 -7.43
C ILE A 451 9.50 0.30 -6.16
N LEU A 452 8.71 1.38 -5.99
CA LEU A 452 7.82 1.51 -4.82
C LEU A 452 6.69 0.47 -4.87
N TRP A 453 6.20 0.19 -6.08
CA TRP A 453 5.18 -0.81 -6.32
C TRP A 453 5.67 -2.23 -5.98
N ASP A 454 6.92 -2.55 -6.31
CA ASP A 454 7.53 -3.87 -6.10
C ASP A 454 7.62 -4.21 -4.61
N VAL A 455 7.92 -3.22 -3.75
CA VAL A 455 7.92 -3.40 -2.29
C VAL A 455 6.49 -3.64 -1.77
N GLY A 456 5.52 -2.87 -2.25
CA GLY A 456 4.12 -3.02 -1.83
C GLY A 456 3.46 -4.30 -2.34
N THR A 457 3.88 -4.81 -3.51
CA THR A 457 3.32 -5.99 -4.18
C THR A 457 4.14 -7.26 -4.00
N PHE A 458 5.18 -7.21 -3.17
CA PHE A 458 5.89 -8.39 -2.71
C PHE A 458 5.08 -9.18 -1.66
N TRP A 459 4.23 -8.52 -0.87
CA TRP A 459 3.56 -9.16 0.27
C TRP A 459 2.21 -9.79 -0.11
N PRO A 460 1.88 -11.01 0.38
CA PRO A 460 0.57 -11.61 0.19
C PRO A 460 -0.58 -10.71 0.65
N ARG A 461 -1.72 -10.77 -0.03
CA ARG A 461 -2.90 -9.96 0.34
C ARG A 461 -3.54 -10.44 1.65
N ALA A 462 -3.09 -9.87 2.77
CA ALA A 462 -3.57 -10.22 4.10
C ALA A 462 -4.71 -9.31 4.61
N ALA A 463 -4.68 -8.02 4.26
CA ALA A 463 -5.55 -7.01 4.86
C ALA A 463 -6.70 -6.56 3.95
N HIS A 464 -6.45 -6.39 2.65
CA HIS A 464 -7.41 -5.79 1.72
C HIS A 464 -7.45 -6.52 0.36
N PRO A 465 -8.63 -6.99 -0.10
CA PRO A 465 -8.74 -7.83 -1.30
C PRO A 465 -8.65 -7.05 -2.61
N PHE A 466 -8.68 -5.72 -2.56
CA PHE A 466 -8.50 -4.84 -3.73
C PHE A 466 -7.10 -4.21 -3.77
N ALA A 467 -6.22 -4.62 -2.85
CA ALA A 467 -4.81 -4.32 -3.02
C ALA A 467 -4.31 -4.94 -4.34
N PRO A 468 -3.27 -4.35 -4.94
CA PRO A 468 -2.60 -4.93 -6.10
C PRO A 468 -2.22 -6.41 -5.88
N PRO A 469 -2.21 -7.24 -6.94
CA PRO A 469 -1.79 -8.63 -6.79
C PRO A 469 -0.37 -8.74 -6.27
N CYS A 470 -0.14 -9.75 -5.44
CA CYS A 470 1.20 -10.11 -5.02
C CYS A 470 1.89 -10.92 -6.13
N TYR A 471 2.98 -10.42 -6.70
CA TYR A 471 3.73 -11.21 -7.70
C TYR A 471 4.56 -12.32 -7.04
N ALA A 472 4.96 -12.15 -5.78
CA ALA A 472 5.76 -13.15 -5.05
C ALA A 472 4.95 -14.41 -4.72
N GLU A 473 3.62 -14.32 -4.53
CA GLU A 473 2.71 -15.48 -4.42
C GLU A 473 2.71 -16.38 -5.68
N ARG A 474 3.31 -15.91 -6.79
CA ARG A 474 3.63 -16.73 -7.96
C ARG A 474 5.13 -17.01 -8.08
N ALA A 475 5.96 -15.96 -8.03
CA ALA A 475 7.39 -16.08 -8.31
C ALA A 475 8.13 -16.98 -7.31
N VAL A 476 7.78 -16.90 -6.02
CA VAL A 476 8.42 -17.74 -4.99
C VAL A 476 8.09 -19.22 -5.21
N PRO A 477 6.80 -19.65 -5.31
CA PRO A 477 6.47 -21.03 -5.68
C PRO A 477 7.14 -21.51 -6.98
N ASP A 478 7.11 -20.72 -8.05
CA ASP A 478 7.68 -21.11 -9.35
C ASP A 478 9.21 -21.33 -9.25
N LEU A 479 9.92 -20.47 -8.52
CA LEU A 479 11.36 -20.63 -8.27
C LEU A 479 11.65 -21.86 -7.41
N THR A 480 10.91 -22.07 -6.34
CA THR A 480 11.04 -23.26 -5.48
C THR A 480 10.81 -24.54 -6.28
N TRP A 481 9.76 -24.61 -7.10
CA TRP A 481 9.49 -25.74 -8.01
C TRP A 481 10.65 -26.00 -8.96
N ARG A 482 11.17 -24.95 -9.59
CA ARG A 482 12.27 -25.08 -10.53
C ARG A 482 13.54 -25.58 -9.87
N MET A 483 13.90 -25.04 -8.70
CA MET A 483 15.12 -25.44 -7.99
C MET A 483 15.02 -26.87 -7.46
N ALA A 484 13.93 -27.22 -6.79
CA ALA A 484 13.73 -28.55 -6.21
C ALA A 484 13.72 -29.64 -7.29
N THR A 485 12.88 -29.49 -8.32
CA THR A 485 12.77 -30.51 -9.37
C THR A 485 14.04 -30.66 -10.21
N TRP A 486 14.76 -29.57 -10.47
CA TRP A 486 16.04 -29.66 -11.18
C TRP A 486 17.10 -30.37 -10.34
N THR A 487 17.18 -30.05 -9.05
CA THR A 487 18.15 -30.64 -8.12
C THR A 487 17.87 -32.12 -7.91
N GLU A 488 16.61 -32.50 -7.76
CA GLU A 488 16.16 -33.89 -7.66
C GLU A 488 16.51 -34.70 -8.92
N ARG A 489 16.21 -34.16 -10.10
CA ARG A 489 16.46 -34.87 -11.37
C ARG A 489 17.93 -35.01 -11.74
N THR A 490 18.75 -34.02 -11.41
CA THR A 490 20.15 -33.97 -11.86
C THR A 490 21.15 -34.36 -10.78
N GLY A 491 20.74 -34.34 -9.51
CA GLY A 491 21.66 -34.37 -8.37
C GLY A 491 22.59 -33.15 -8.28
N GLY A 492 22.41 -32.16 -9.15
CA GLY A 492 23.30 -31.01 -9.31
C GLY A 492 23.21 -30.00 -8.18
N ARG A 493 24.05 -28.96 -8.28
CA ARG A 493 24.12 -27.82 -7.36
C ARG A 493 23.97 -26.52 -8.16
N LEU A 494 23.40 -25.50 -7.55
CA LEU A 494 22.94 -24.28 -8.26
C LEU A 494 23.51 -23.02 -7.62
N VAL A 495 23.83 -22.01 -8.43
CA VAL A 495 24.02 -20.63 -7.95
C VAL A 495 22.77 -19.83 -8.28
N LEU A 496 22.08 -19.34 -7.26
CA LEU A 496 20.94 -18.44 -7.39
C LEU A 496 21.43 -16.99 -7.32
N SER A 497 21.33 -16.27 -8.43
CA SER A 497 21.78 -14.88 -8.56
C SER A 497 20.59 -13.92 -8.46
N GLY A 498 20.63 -12.99 -7.50
CA GLY A 498 19.55 -12.04 -7.23
C GLY A 498 20.02 -10.59 -7.14
N HIS A 499 19.62 -9.76 -8.11
CA HIS A 499 19.83 -8.30 -8.09
C HIS A 499 18.66 -7.60 -7.42
N SER A 500 18.91 -6.61 -6.54
CA SER A 500 17.85 -5.73 -6.03
C SER A 500 16.67 -6.53 -5.44
N GLN A 501 15.44 -6.29 -5.88
CA GLN A 501 14.26 -7.07 -5.50
C GLN A 501 14.38 -8.58 -5.77
N GLY A 502 15.17 -8.98 -6.76
CA GLY A 502 15.51 -10.38 -7.02
C GLY A 502 16.28 -11.06 -5.89
N SER A 503 17.05 -10.32 -5.10
CA SER A 503 17.69 -10.87 -3.88
C SER A 503 16.66 -11.25 -2.81
N VAL A 504 15.58 -10.46 -2.70
CA VAL A 504 14.47 -10.70 -1.77
C VAL A 504 13.68 -11.94 -2.18
N LEU A 505 13.39 -12.07 -3.48
CA LEU A 505 12.77 -13.28 -4.04
C LEU A 505 13.66 -14.52 -3.87
N ALA A 506 14.98 -14.37 -4.08
CA ALA A 506 15.92 -15.48 -3.92
C ALA A 506 15.97 -15.98 -2.47
N ALA A 507 16.05 -15.08 -1.50
CA ALA A 507 15.97 -15.41 -0.07
C ALA A 507 14.62 -16.08 0.27
N ALA A 508 13.50 -15.49 -0.17
CA ALA A 508 12.16 -16.03 0.06
C ALA A 508 11.95 -17.42 -0.55
N ALA A 509 12.51 -17.68 -1.74
CA ALA A 509 12.44 -18.99 -2.38
C ALA A 509 13.34 -20.03 -1.71
N ALA A 510 14.52 -19.62 -1.22
CA ALA A 510 15.43 -20.49 -0.47
C ALA A 510 14.80 -20.99 0.84
N TRP A 511 14.14 -20.10 1.60
CA TRP A 511 13.41 -20.48 2.82
C TRP A 511 12.26 -21.47 2.61
N GLN A 512 11.76 -21.60 1.38
CA GLN A 512 10.69 -22.52 1.02
C GLN A 512 11.19 -23.89 0.54
N LEU A 513 12.51 -24.09 0.46
CA LEU A 513 13.11 -25.35 0.04
C LEU A 513 13.36 -26.29 1.22
N PRO A 514 13.29 -27.61 1.02
CA PRO A 514 13.77 -28.57 2.00
C PRO A 514 15.26 -28.38 2.30
N PRO A 515 15.74 -28.65 3.53
CA PRO A 515 17.16 -28.52 3.88
C PRO A 515 18.12 -29.25 2.94
N SER A 516 17.72 -30.43 2.46
CA SER A 516 18.49 -31.25 1.52
C SER A 516 18.73 -30.59 0.15
N VAL A 517 17.83 -29.69 -0.27
CA VAL A 517 17.94 -28.89 -1.49
C VAL A 517 18.61 -27.56 -1.20
N CYS A 518 18.26 -26.91 -0.07
CA CYS A 518 18.84 -25.63 0.33
C CYS A 518 20.37 -25.72 0.47
N GLY A 519 20.86 -26.78 1.11
CA GLY A 519 22.30 -27.07 1.26
C GLY A 519 23.04 -27.40 -0.06
N ARG A 520 22.36 -27.39 -1.21
CA ARG A 520 22.94 -27.54 -2.56
C ARG A 520 22.94 -26.23 -3.36
N ILE A 521 22.48 -25.14 -2.75
CA ILE A 521 22.33 -23.84 -3.40
C ILE A 521 23.34 -22.86 -2.82
N ALA A 522 24.06 -22.18 -3.71
CA ALA A 522 24.79 -20.98 -3.37
C ALA A 522 23.97 -19.75 -3.73
N LEU A 523 24.01 -18.73 -2.88
CA LEU A 523 23.30 -17.48 -3.07
C LEU A 523 24.30 -16.37 -3.47
N LEU A 524 24.01 -15.66 -4.55
CA LEU A 524 24.76 -14.46 -4.98
C LEU A 524 23.81 -13.27 -5.04
N THR A 525 23.81 -12.44 -4.00
CA THR A 525 22.99 -11.22 -3.93
C THR A 525 23.80 -9.99 -4.29
N TYR A 526 23.17 -8.98 -4.88
CA TYR A 526 23.88 -7.73 -5.21
C TYR A 526 22.91 -6.57 -5.38
N GLY A 527 23.35 -5.36 -5.00
CA GLY A 527 22.44 -4.22 -4.85
C GLY A 527 21.28 -4.57 -3.90
N SER A 528 21.53 -5.39 -2.88
CA SER A 528 20.50 -6.07 -2.10
C SER A 528 19.82 -5.14 -1.08
N PRO A 529 18.48 -4.97 -1.10
CA PRO A 529 17.74 -4.22 -0.09
C PRO A 529 17.35 -5.07 1.14
N LEU A 530 17.89 -6.29 1.29
CA LEU A 530 17.51 -7.25 2.34
C LEU A 530 17.64 -6.65 3.74
N GLU A 531 18.79 -6.09 4.10
CA GLU A 531 18.98 -5.43 5.41
C GLU A 531 18.39 -4.02 5.39
N ARG A 532 18.89 -3.20 4.46
CA ARG A 532 18.70 -1.74 4.43
C ARG A 532 17.24 -1.29 4.30
N LEU A 533 16.39 -2.11 3.67
CA LEU A 533 14.96 -1.84 3.52
C LEU A 533 14.12 -2.91 4.22
N TYR A 534 14.25 -4.17 3.82
CA TYR A 534 13.35 -5.22 4.30
C TYR A 534 13.59 -5.56 5.77
N GLY A 535 14.83 -5.65 6.22
CA GLY A 535 15.18 -5.90 7.62
C GLY A 535 14.72 -4.77 8.54
N ARG A 536 14.76 -3.52 8.06
CA ARG A 536 14.29 -2.37 8.84
C ARG A 536 12.76 -2.29 8.93
N TRP A 537 12.03 -2.48 7.84
CA TRP A 537 10.58 -2.31 7.82
C TRP A 537 9.81 -3.59 8.17
N PHE A 538 10.42 -4.75 7.98
CA PHE A 538 9.84 -6.08 8.19
C PHE A 538 10.81 -7.00 8.96
N PRO A 539 11.30 -6.59 10.16
CA PRO A 539 12.31 -7.33 10.90
C PRO A 539 11.88 -8.76 11.30
N ALA A 540 10.58 -9.00 11.48
CA ALA A 540 10.06 -10.34 11.75
C ALA A 540 10.25 -11.33 10.58
N HIS A 541 10.53 -10.83 9.37
CA HIS A 541 10.70 -11.62 8.16
C HIS A 541 12.13 -11.57 7.61
N PHE A 542 12.78 -10.41 7.69
CA PHE A 542 14.11 -10.17 7.12
C PHE A 542 15.10 -9.59 8.15
N GLY A 543 14.82 -9.74 9.44
CA GLY A 543 15.70 -9.27 10.51
C GLY A 543 16.98 -10.10 10.64
N PRO A 544 17.90 -9.69 11.52
CA PRO A 544 19.18 -10.37 11.67
C PRO A 544 19.10 -11.89 11.94
N PRO A 545 18.19 -12.40 12.83
CA PRO A 545 18.05 -13.84 13.05
C PRO A 545 17.61 -14.62 11.80
N ALA A 546 16.71 -14.01 11.00
CA ALA A 546 16.24 -14.59 9.74
C ALA A 546 17.36 -14.80 8.74
N LEU A 547 18.18 -13.77 8.57
CA LEU A 547 19.28 -13.76 7.60
C LEU A 547 20.43 -14.68 8.06
N ALA A 548 20.68 -14.77 9.38
CA ALA A 548 21.62 -15.74 9.94
C ALA A 548 21.15 -17.19 9.71
N ALA A 549 19.86 -17.47 9.91
CA ALA A 549 19.30 -18.79 9.59
C ALA A 549 19.47 -19.12 8.10
N LEU A 550 19.13 -18.17 7.21
CA LEU A 550 19.35 -18.36 5.77
C LEU A 550 20.80 -18.68 5.44
N HIS A 551 21.76 -17.97 6.06
CA HIS A 551 23.18 -18.19 5.83
C HIS A 551 23.63 -19.61 6.21
N ARG A 552 23.08 -20.17 7.30
CA ARG A 552 23.35 -21.55 7.73
C ARG A 552 22.69 -22.60 6.84
N ASP A 553 21.53 -22.30 6.28
CA ASP A 553 20.76 -23.27 5.48
C ASP A 553 21.29 -23.42 4.04
N VAL A 554 21.81 -22.34 3.45
CA VAL A 554 22.40 -22.37 2.10
C VAL A 554 23.86 -22.84 2.15
N ALA A 555 24.33 -23.45 1.05
CA ALA A 555 25.71 -23.97 0.99
C ALA A 555 26.78 -22.87 1.14
N CYS A 556 26.53 -21.72 0.50
CA CYS A 556 27.35 -20.53 0.61
C CYS A 556 26.61 -19.29 0.12
N TRP A 557 27.00 -18.12 0.62
CA TRP A 557 26.38 -16.85 0.25
C TRP A 557 27.46 -15.77 0.05
N GLY A 558 27.40 -15.07 -1.08
CA GLY A 558 28.13 -13.82 -1.32
C GLY A 558 27.17 -12.67 -1.66
N ASN A 559 27.45 -11.48 -1.12
CA ASN A 559 26.72 -10.25 -1.37
C ASN A 559 27.65 -9.14 -1.90
N LEU A 560 27.28 -8.50 -3.01
CA LEU A 560 28.04 -7.40 -3.60
C LEU A 560 27.27 -6.08 -3.52
N TYR A 561 27.91 -5.01 -3.04
CA TYR A 561 27.27 -3.70 -2.90
C TYR A 561 28.23 -2.55 -3.22
N ARG A 562 27.68 -1.36 -3.49
CA ARG A 562 28.44 -0.11 -3.69
C ARG A 562 28.00 0.95 -2.69
N SER A 563 28.93 1.80 -2.26
CA SER A 563 28.63 2.95 -1.40
C SER A 563 27.80 4.04 -2.09
N THR A 564 27.74 4.02 -3.42
CA THR A 564 26.95 4.90 -4.29
C THR A 564 25.53 4.38 -4.53
N ASP A 565 25.22 3.15 -4.10
CA ASP A 565 23.91 2.55 -4.29
C ASP A 565 22.90 3.08 -3.24
N PRO A 566 21.82 3.75 -3.64
CA PRO A 566 20.82 4.27 -2.71
C PRO A 566 19.87 3.19 -2.17
N ILE A 567 19.83 2.00 -2.76
CA ILE A 567 18.88 0.93 -2.44
C ILE A 567 19.61 -0.24 -1.77
N GLY A 568 20.66 -0.72 -2.44
CA GLY A 568 21.47 -1.84 -1.99
C GLY A 568 22.41 -1.47 -0.84
N GLY A 569 22.84 -2.49 -0.10
CA GLY A 569 23.83 -2.34 0.96
C GLY A 569 24.40 -3.68 1.42
N PRO A 570 25.28 -3.65 2.44
CA PRO A 570 25.70 -4.87 3.13
C PRO A 570 24.49 -5.53 3.81
N VAL A 571 24.45 -6.86 3.83
CA VAL A 571 23.40 -7.65 4.49
C VAL A 571 23.64 -7.74 5.99
N ARG A 572 24.91 -7.64 6.44
CA ARG A 572 25.32 -7.62 7.85
C ARG A 572 24.79 -8.81 8.63
N VAL A 573 24.99 -10.02 8.08
CA VAL A 573 24.62 -11.25 8.79
C VAL A 573 25.42 -11.34 10.08
N PRO A 574 24.77 -11.39 11.27
CA PRO A 574 25.46 -11.57 12.53
C PRO A 574 25.75 -13.06 12.70
N ASP A 575 26.91 -13.51 12.21
CA ASP A 575 27.42 -14.83 12.55
C ASP A 575 28.96 -14.80 12.48
N ASP A 576 29.61 -15.49 13.42
CA ASP A 576 31.08 -15.67 13.48
C ASP A 576 31.55 -16.77 12.50
N THR A 577 30.63 -17.32 11.70
CA THR A 577 30.92 -18.37 10.72
C THR A 577 31.62 -17.78 9.51
N THR A 578 32.85 -18.22 9.26
CA THR A 578 33.54 -17.94 8.00
C THR A 578 32.95 -18.80 6.87
N PRO A 579 32.82 -18.26 5.65
CA PRO A 579 33.26 -16.93 5.20
C PRO A 579 32.18 -15.86 5.26
N GLU A 580 32.62 -14.61 5.41
CA GLU A 580 31.78 -13.41 5.38
C GLU A 580 30.86 -13.36 4.15
N VAL A 581 29.59 -13.08 4.38
CA VAL A 581 28.58 -12.91 3.32
C VAL A 581 28.86 -11.67 2.48
N ASP A 582 29.23 -10.55 3.11
CA ASP A 582 29.42 -9.28 2.42
C ASP A 582 30.83 -9.16 1.85
N HIS A 583 30.95 -8.98 0.54
CA HIS A 583 32.19 -8.49 -0.05
C HIS A 583 32.35 -7.00 0.30
N GLY A 584 33.59 -6.53 0.49
CA GLY A 584 33.87 -5.10 0.66
C GLY A 584 33.24 -4.25 -0.46
N PRO A 585 32.99 -2.95 -0.23
CA PRO A 585 32.27 -2.12 -1.20
C PRO A 585 32.98 -2.13 -2.54
N LEU A 586 32.24 -2.46 -3.60
CA LEU A 586 32.76 -2.40 -4.97
C LEU A 586 33.16 -0.96 -5.30
N ARG A 587 34.25 -0.81 -6.06
CA ARG A 587 34.69 0.50 -6.55
C ARG A 587 33.65 1.04 -7.53
N ASP A 588 33.17 2.25 -7.26
CA ASP A 588 32.26 2.96 -8.15
C ASP A 588 32.58 4.46 -8.13
N PRO A 589 33.10 5.02 -9.24
CA PRO A 589 33.33 4.40 -10.54
C PRO A 589 34.47 3.36 -10.54
N LEU A 590 34.50 2.46 -11.53
CA LEU A 590 35.57 1.45 -11.68
C LEU A 590 36.98 2.06 -11.81
N ALA A 591 37.08 3.24 -12.42
CA ALA A 591 38.28 4.05 -12.49
C ALA A 591 37.96 5.50 -12.13
N TYR A 592 38.83 6.13 -11.32
CA TYR A 592 38.69 7.54 -11.00
C TYR A 592 39.11 8.40 -12.20
N GLY A 593 40.33 8.29 -12.70
CA GLY A 593 40.77 8.95 -13.92
C GLY A 593 40.54 8.15 -15.21
N ARG A 594 41.16 8.62 -16.29
CA ARG A 594 41.36 7.82 -17.51
C ARG A 594 42.57 6.93 -17.32
N THR A 595 42.46 5.67 -17.73
CA THR A 595 43.57 4.71 -17.75
C THR A 595 43.64 4.04 -19.12
N PRO A 596 44.73 3.34 -19.49
CA PRO A 596 44.75 2.57 -20.75
C PRO A 596 43.61 1.55 -20.87
N ALA A 597 43.19 0.96 -19.74
CA ALA A 597 42.04 0.04 -19.68
C ALA A 597 40.69 0.76 -19.67
N HIS A 598 40.64 2.01 -19.20
CA HIS A 598 39.45 2.86 -19.14
C HIS A 598 39.75 4.23 -19.77
N PRO A 599 39.86 4.31 -21.11
CA PRO A 599 40.25 5.55 -21.80
C PRO A 599 39.17 6.63 -21.73
N LEU A 600 37.92 6.23 -21.48
CA LEU A 600 36.80 7.13 -21.22
C LEU A 600 36.53 7.18 -19.70
N PRO A 601 36.08 8.33 -19.16
CA PRO A 601 35.71 8.42 -17.75
C PRO A 601 34.65 7.38 -17.39
N ALA A 602 34.99 6.46 -16.48
CA ALA A 602 34.05 5.42 -16.06
C ALA A 602 32.77 6.06 -15.46
N PRO A 603 31.57 5.57 -15.79
CA PRO A 603 30.33 6.08 -15.21
C PRO A 603 30.24 5.73 -13.71
N ILE A 604 29.49 6.54 -12.95
CA ILE A 604 29.05 6.18 -11.60
C ILE A 604 27.80 5.33 -11.76
N LEU A 605 27.90 4.04 -11.45
CA LEU A 605 26.88 3.05 -11.77
C LEU A 605 25.79 2.95 -10.70
N GLY A 606 26.10 3.21 -9.43
CA GLY A 606 25.16 3.12 -8.32
C GLY A 606 24.49 1.75 -8.27
N HIS A 607 23.17 1.72 -8.45
CA HIS A 607 22.34 0.50 -8.36
C HIS A 607 22.37 -0.40 -9.61
N SER A 608 23.01 0.00 -10.70
CA SER A 608 22.94 -0.66 -12.02
C SER A 608 24.20 -1.43 -12.38
N ASP A 609 24.15 -2.36 -13.34
CA ASP A 609 25.34 -2.97 -13.95
C ASP A 609 26.34 -3.62 -12.97
N TYR A 610 25.83 -4.31 -11.96
CA TYR A 610 26.67 -5.12 -11.07
C TYR A 610 27.29 -6.32 -11.81
N GLN A 611 26.58 -6.93 -12.77
CA GLN A 611 27.11 -8.10 -13.49
C GLN A 611 28.28 -7.76 -14.43
N ALA A 612 28.43 -6.49 -14.80
CA ALA A 612 29.55 -6.01 -15.61
C ALA A 612 30.83 -5.80 -14.78
N ASP A 613 30.73 -5.80 -13.45
CA ASP A 613 31.89 -5.64 -12.57
C ASP A 613 32.75 -6.93 -12.57
N PRO A 614 34.07 -6.85 -12.77
CA PRO A 614 34.95 -8.02 -12.73
C PRO A 614 34.90 -8.81 -11.40
N VAL A 615 34.53 -8.16 -10.28
CA VAL A 615 34.31 -8.85 -9.00
C VAL A 615 33.12 -9.82 -9.08
N PHE A 616 32.08 -9.50 -9.85
CA PHE A 616 30.90 -10.36 -9.99
C PHE A 616 31.26 -11.74 -10.56
N ALA A 617 32.03 -11.77 -11.64
CA ALA A 617 32.46 -13.01 -12.27
C ALA A 617 33.36 -13.85 -11.33
N ARG A 618 34.26 -13.18 -10.59
CA ARG A 618 35.13 -13.83 -9.61
C ARG A 618 34.35 -14.43 -8.44
N GLU A 619 33.41 -13.69 -7.87
CA GLU A 619 32.61 -14.17 -6.74
C GLU A 619 31.68 -15.31 -7.19
N ARG A 620 31.07 -15.21 -8.37
CA ARG A 620 30.31 -16.32 -8.96
C ARG A 620 31.16 -17.58 -9.13
N ALA A 621 32.39 -17.45 -9.64
CA ALA A 621 33.30 -18.59 -9.80
C ALA A 621 33.68 -19.19 -8.44
N ARG A 622 34.00 -18.36 -7.45
CA ARG A 622 34.29 -18.77 -6.07
C ARG A 622 33.14 -19.56 -5.44
N LEU A 623 31.89 -19.10 -5.62
CA LEU A 623 30.70 -19.80 -5.13
C LEU A 623 30.53 -21.15 -5.84
N LEU A 624 30.74 -21.22 -7.16
CA LEU A 624 30.69 -22.48 -7.91
C LEU A 624 31.75 -23.48 -7.44
N ASP A 625 32.96 -23.02 -7.15
CA ASP A 625 34.04 -23.87 -6.67
C ASP A 625 33.75 -24.42 -5.27
N ARG A 626 33.22 -23.57 -4.37
CA ARG A 626 32.76 -23.99 -3.03
C ARG A 626 31.60 -24.97 -3.07
N LEU A 627 30.77 -24.92 -4.11
CA LEU A 627 29.69 -25.88 -4.27
C LEU A 627 30.19 -27.27 -4.68
N ARG A 628 31.40 -27.43 -5.25
CA ARG A 628 31.86 -28.76 -5.70
C ARG A 628 31.98 -29.72 -4.49
N PRO A 629 31.53 -30.98 -4.61
CA PRO A 629 31.79 -31.96 -3.56
C PRO A 629 33.30 -32.15 -3.37
N GLU A 630 33.76 -32.25 -2.13
CA GLU A 630 35.09 -32.81 -1.87
C GLU A 630 35.12 -34.23 -2.43
N LEU A 631 36.01 -34.48 -3.40
CA LEU A 631 36.27 -35.83 -3.88
C LEU A 631 36.84 -36.64 -2.71
N PRO A 632 36.35 -37.87 -2.41
CA PRO A 632 36.97 -38.71 -1.39
C PRO A 632 38.45 -38.91 -1.73
N GLY A 633 39.33 -38.61 -0.78
CA GLY A 633 40.75 -38.91 -0.92
C GLY A 633 40.96 -40.40 -1.20
N PRO A 634 42.04 -40.79 -1.92
CA PRO A 634 42.31 -42.19 -2.21
C PRO A 634 42.37 -43.00 -0.90
N ARG A 635 41.68 -44.15 -0.85
CA ARG A 635 41.83 -45.12 0.25
C ARG A 635 43.33 -45.50 0.35
N PRO A 636 43.94 -45.48 1.53
CA PRO A 636 45.29 -46.00 1.68
C PRO A 636 45.29 -47.48 1.28
N GLU A 637 46.13 -47.84 0.30
CA GLU A 637 46.40 -49.22 -0.04
C GLU A 637 47.05 -49.89 1.18
N HIS A 638 46.35 -50.88 1.75
CA HIS A 638 46.96 -51.81 2.69
C HIS A 638 47.97 -52.66 1.91
N THR A 639 49.25 -52.31 2.02
CA THR A 639 50.34 -53.16 1.56
C THR A 639 50.44 -54.37 2.49
N GLU A 640 49.83 -55.50 2.11
CA GLU A 640 50.13 -56.80 2.70
C GLU A 640 51.58 -57.16 2.39
N HIS A 641 52.43 -57.09 3.42
CA HIS A 641 53.80 -57.57 3.35
C HIS A 641 53.78 -59.10 3.43
N ARG A 642 53.94 -59.78 2.28
CA ARG A 642 54.30 -61.20 2.25
C ARG A 642 55.74 -61.34 2.72
N ALA A 643 55.93 -61.85 3.93
CA ALA A 643 57.20 -62.35 4.40
C ALA A 643 57.40 -63.76 3.84
N ASP A 644 58.31 -63.91 2.87
CA ASP A 644 58.90 -65.20 2.51
C ASP A 644 60.06 -65.48 3.47
N ALA A 645 60.04 -66.69 4.03
CA ALA A 645 61.05 -67.24 4.91
C ALA A 645 62.32 -67.62 4.13
N GLY A 646 63.46 -67.21 4.67
CA GLY A 646 64.79 -67.76 4.41
C GLY A 646 65.50 -67.93 5.75
#